data_AF-A0A6J5DJL9-F1
#
_entry.id   AF-A0A6J5DJL9-F1
#
_cell.length_a   1.000
_cell.length_b   1.000
_cell.length_c   1.000
_cell.angle_alpha   90.00
_cell.angle_beta   90.00
_cell.angle_gamma   90.00
#
_symmetry.space_group_name_H-M   'P 1'
#
loop_
_entity.id
_entity.type
_entity.pdbx_description
1 polymer ?
#
loop_
_entity_poly.entity_id
_entity_poly.type
_entity_poly.pdbx_seq_one_letter_code
_entity_poly.pdbx_strand_id
1 'polypeptide(L)'
;MNDPRGANLVASITGQQFVNYLRDGKLPPGIVMPTNPSEPALEVNGAVDYGGWDIPEPCAAFGVIFHGHVDLANAMVKGTLDLSGCVFEDGLRLDDAEIGGSLRLAGITVESHSGPGSSKQSQLLSVVGAVIKGRVDLTDATIRGDIELRGASIDGFLDLTGVQAQQILLGGLNLKGDLKLGRRLDSDAQVSRVDEIKGWGIEVGGSIQLYELRDRIVESSSRSELKLDFRSARVQGSVSVIIWHAGVPRRKNDDVRRKRVDVPDLKSVDFSGARIDGDVSFLSCYILEYLDFSDTRIAGNVRIGIFKPPHVGYECVAARMKTLHLCRARIEGFLHVVGAAVDDTTDLNSLTCHGVIEFANDYATRVELGGSLNMDGVTCNSTIKMLGIIAAQSVSMFSVKTRNVKFCVAKKIRTDDRSSDSAPDADTIGVTDDRPASDNTFYPCQIGNLDIENAHIQGTLDLSHLQIFGTPRRGGIGLKVVDTRIDGNLELWSARAFCKESDGDLADDIVKPWEFSAAIAGDVVIQRSKISGDVVLTFAKVSRMIDLSDSSVGGDLKAASTLTHSALGESDQIHADMHGLDPLAGTYRAVCNQLKMRMLRCDNDIDLTGLTIVADSSDQRSDVGDLSAGYIEVKGDVKLYEKDTRQPREAYAMVPGKLVLSDSHITRLIVSAYGFPAYDNAPTPDATKPADAIGVARDHPVVGKLRHAIRQRMPAHWFPARDDAAPRDKVNGVTLVRATLGTLEIPEVGEPPRYPESIDLEDAEIGIWRIGQPDLSDANPRRTRLERLIDRMVYDSPERQVARRYIRLLANDTFHRSTYKAVEASLRNSGDDIPADIVYREMHRRAHRESGSWSLLFVLWGLLLRFGTNAGPLLFVILGLAIVSLPIYRNPTNFEASLPFLAAHRESFIGPKDTPPSHGAPPDVKGWGWDDAAILAVHHHIPVVPLIVRNEWDAKTDPGIAYGGNQKCEESDPHARFFTTCVHRAGAPGAPQFKIMPMGPEDYVAMMEILNWILWPILLTYWIHKAMRE
;
A
#
# COMPACT_ATOMS: atom_id res chain seq x y z
N MET A 1 6.53 48.04 14.82
CA MET A 1 7.85 48.58 15.17
C MET A 1 7.72 50.10 15.22
N ASN A 2 8.14 50.71 16.33
CA ASN A 2 8.27 52.16 16.45
C ASN A 2 9.36 52.63 15.48
N ASP A 3 9.15 53.77 14.82
CA ASP A 3 10.13 54.40 13.94
C ASP A 3 11.46 54.60 14.71
N PRO A 4 12.58 53.94 14.32
CA PRO A 4 13.86 54.08 15.00
C PRO A 4 14.43 55.52 14.93
N ARG A 5 13.78 56.42 14.19
CA ARG A 5 14.15 57.84 14.05
C ARG A 5 13.83 58.73 15.28
N GLY A 6 13.35 58.15 16.39
CA GLY A 6 12.99 58.87 17.61
C GLY A 6 14.16 59.28 18.52
N ALA A 7 14.82 60.40 18.20
CA ALA A 7 15.44 61.37 19.12
C ALA A 7 16.71 61.03 19.94
N ASN A 8 17.52 60.02 19.60
CA ASN A 8 18.92 59.96 20.07
C ASN A 8 19.85 60.40 18.94
N LEU A 9 20.80 61.32 19.24
CA LEU A 9 21.78 61.87 18.30
C LEU A 9 22.46 60.75 17.50
N VAL A 10 22.09 60.62 16.24
CA VAL A 10 22.73 59.74 15.27
C VAL A 10 24.07 60.37 14.90
N ALA A 11 25.17 59.69 15.20
CA ALA A 11 26.47 60.10 14.70
C ALA A 11 26.46 59.97 13.17
N SER A 12 27.04 60.94 12.46
CA SER A 12 27.09 60.95 11.00
C SER A 12 28.50 61.19 10.50
N ILE A 13 28.92 60.45 9.47
CA ILE A 13 30.21 60.58 8.80
C ILE A 13 30.05 60.54 7.28
N THR A 14 31.07 60.98 6.54
CA THR A 14 31.07 60.86 5.08
C THR A 14 31.49 59.45 4.64
N GLY A 15 31.09 59.04 3.43
CA GLY A 15 31.52 57.77 2.83
C GLY A 15 33.05 57.63 2.81
N GLN A 16 33.78 58.71 2.52
CA GLN A 16 35.25 58.71 2.58
C GLN A 16 35.80 58.52 4.00
N GLN A 17 35.14 59.07 5.02
CA GLN A 17 35.52 58.85 6.42
C GLN A 17 35.28 57.38 6.82
N PHE A 18 34.20 56.77 6.32
CA PHE A 18 33.94 55.34 6.50
C PHE A 18 35.01 54.48 5.79
N VAL A 19 35.38 54.83 4.54
CA VAL A 19 36.50 54.22 3.80
C VAL A 19 37.81 54.26 4.58
N ASN A 20 38.14 55.43 5.15
CA ASN A 20 39.33 55.57 5.98
C ASN A 20 39.23 54.76 7.28
N TYR A 21 38.04 54.59 7.85
CA TYR A 21 37.85 53.78 9.05
C TYR A 21 38.15 52.30 8.80
N LEU A 22 37.60 51.67 7.77
CA LEU A 22 37.90 50.27 7.49
C LEU A 22 39.36 50.05 7.08
N ARG A 23 40.00 51.05 6.44
CA ARG A 23 41.43 50.98 6.11
C ARG A 23 42.34 51.11 7.33
N ASP A 24 42.11 52.13 8.14
CA ASP A 24 43.08 52.59 9.15
C ASP A 24 42.67 52.25 10.59
N GLY A 25 41.48 51.65 10.77
CA GLY A 25 40.90 51.30 12.07
C GLY A 25 40.50 52.51 12.94
N LYS A 26 40.44 53.72 12.36
CA LYS A 26 40.27 54.97 13.10
C LYS A 26 39.02 55.74 12.65
N LEU A 27 38.03 55.84 13.53
CA LEU A 27 36.91 56.76 13.39
C LEU A 27 37.32 58.19 13.80
N PRO A 28 36.57 59.22 13.37
CA PRO A 28 36.66 60.54 13.98
C PRO A 28 36.46 60.48 15.50
N PRO A 29 37.17 61.30 16.30
CA PRO A 29 37.02 61.31 17.75
C PRO A 29 35.56 61.50 18.19
N GLY A 30 35.09 60.65 19.10
CA GLY A 30 33.72 60.71 19.63
C GLY A 30 32.68 59.87 18.86
N ILE A 31 33.07 59.21 17.76
CA ILE A 31 32.23 58.28 17.03
C ILE A 31 32.68 56.86 17.34
N VAL A 32 31.73 56.00 17.71
CA VAL A 32 31.95 54.57 18.01
C VAL A 32 31.13 53.76 17.03
N MET A 33 31.72 52.71 16.46
CA MET A 33 30.97 51.78 15.61
C MET A 33 29.93 51.04 16.45
N PRO A 34 28.69 50.88 15.98
CA PRO A 34 27.74 50.03 16.66
C PRO A 34 28.28 48.59 16.73
N THR A 35 28.17 47.97 17.91
CA THR A 35 28.65 46.60 18.17
C THR A 35 27.56 45.55 18.01
N ASN A 36 26.30 45.98 17.90
CA ASN A 36 25.15 45.11 17.65
C ASN A 36 24.04 45.86 16.88
N PRO A 37 23.12 45.13 16.22
CA PRO A 37 22.04 45.74 15.44
C PRO A 37 21.02 46.56 16.24
N SER A 38 21.03 46.47 17.58
CA SER A 38 20.10 47.21 18.44
C SER A 38 20.66 48.56 18.95
N GLU A 39 21.93 48.84 18.70
CA GLU A 39 22.57 50.12 19.03
C GLU A 39 22.14 51.24 18.06
N PRO A 40 22.19 52.51 18.49
CA PRO A 40 21.82 53.64 17.66
C PRO A 40 22.64 53.66 16.36
N ALA A 41 21.96 53.85 15.23
CA ALA A 41 22.56 53.78 13.91
C ALA A 41 23.66 54.84 13.74
N LEU A 42 24.74 54.47 13.03
CA LEU A 42 25.70 55.40 12.44
C LEU A 42 25.23 55.73 11.02
N GLU A 43 25.12 57.00 10.66
CA GLU A 43 24.79 57.43 9.30
C GLU A 43 26.05 57.69 8.47
N VAL A 44 26.09 57.14 7.26
CA VAL A 44 27.18 57.31 6.30
C VAL A 44 26.65 58.04 5.07
N ASN A 45 27.07 59.28 4.92
CA ASN A 45 26.64 60.18 3.85
C ASN A 45 27.57 60.10 2.63
N GLY A 46 26.99 59.82 1.46
CA GLY A 46 27.72 59.69 0.19
C GLY A 46 28.15 58.26 -0.11
N ALA A 47 28.66 58.04 -1.32
CA ALA A 47 29.07 56.72 -1.79
C ALA A 47 30.29 56.18 -1.01
N VAL A 48 30.33 54.85 -0.86
CA VAL A 48 31.40 54.10 -0.23
C VAL A 48 31.98 53.15 -1.28
N ASP A 49 33.18 53.42 -1.75
CA ASP A 49 33.85 52.65 -2.81
C ASP A 49 35.08 51.93 -2.24
N TYR A 50 34.98 50.60 -2.15
CA TYR A 50 36.03 49.66 -1.81
C TYR A 50 36.37 48.74 -2.99
N GLY A 51 36.04 49.14 -4.21
CA GLY A 51 36.25 48.32 -5.40
C GLY A 51 37.73 47.95 -5.58
N GLY A 52 38.04 46.64 -5.57
CA GLY A 52 39.42 46.13 -5.73
C GLY A 52 40.33 46.19 -4.49
N TRP A 53 39.79 46.50 -3.31
CA TRP A 53 40.59 46.67 -2.08
C TRP A 53 40.91 45.34 -1.39
N ASP A 54 42.10 45.21 -0.78
CA ASP A 54 42.45 44.11 0.16
C ASP A 54 42.18 44.56 1.60
N ILE A 55 41.16 43.98 2.23
CA ILE A 55 40.74 44.20 3.61
C ILE A 55 41.32 43.06 4.46
N PRO A 56 42.42 43.31 5.21
CA PRO A 56 43.23 42.24 5.80
C PRO A 56 42.62 41.58 7.04
N GLU A 57 41.59 42.18 7.62
CA GLU A 57 40.94 41.71 8.85
C GLU A 57 39.44 41.45 8.61
N PRO A 58 38.77 40.67 9.47
CA PRO A 58 37.32 40.62 9.50
C PRO A 58 36.73 42.03 9.63
N CYS A 59 35.78 42.36 8.77
CA CYS A 59 35.12 43.65 8.74
C CYS A 59 33.69 43.50 9.28
N ALA A 60 33.33 44.33 10.26
CA ALA A 60 32.00 44.35 10.82
C ALA A 60 31.44 45.78 10.89
N ALA A 61 30.22 45.95 10.42
CA ALA A 61 29.43 47.16 10.57
C ALA A 61 27.99 46.73 10.89
N PHE A 62 27.51 47.05 12.10
CA PHE A 62 26.17 46.67 12.53
C PHE A 62 25.25 47.89 12.51
N GLY A 63 24.03 47.74 12.02
CA GLY A 63 23.03 48.82 12.12
C GLY A 63 23.39 50.15 11.45
N VAL A 64 24.35 50.16 10.50
CA VAL A 64 24.80 51.38 9.82
C VAL A 64 23.82 51.73 8.69
N ILE A 65 23.51 53.02 8.53
CA ILE A 65 22.66 53.53 7.46
C ILE A 65 23.55 54.18 6.40
N PHE A 66 23.61 53.59 5.20
CA PHE A 66 24.35 54.11 4.05
C PHE A 66 23.40 54.85 3.11
N HIS A 67 23.58 56.16 3.00
CA HIS A 67 22.78 57.01 2.12
C HIS A 67 23.24 57.00 0.64
N GLY A 68 24.47 56.54 0.37
CA GLY A 68 25.01 56.39 -0.99
C GLY A 68 25.34 54.95 -1.32
N HIS A 69 25.59 54.68 -2.60
CA HIS A 69 25.95 53.35 -3.10
C HIS A 69 27.18 52.78 -2.37
N VAL A 70 27.11 51.51 -1.98
CA VAL A 70 28.23 50.78 -1.40
C VAL A 70 28.77 49.79 -2.42
N ASP A 71 29.94 50.07 -2.98
CA ASP A 71 30.61 49.23 -3.96
C ASP A 71 31.81 48.50 -3.32
N LEU A 72 31.71 47.17 -3.26
CA LEU A 72 32.75 46.24 -2.81
C LEU A 72 33.16 45.30 -3.96
N ALA A 73 32.91 45.68 -5.22
CA ALA A 73 33.23 44.83 -6.35
C ALA A 73 34.74 44.56 -6.45
N ASN A 74 35.14 43.30 -6.68
CA ASN A 74 36.53 42.86 -6.67
C ASN A 74 37.27 43.06 -5.33
N ALA A 75 36.57 43.41 -4.24
CA ALA A 75 37.20 43.53 -2.93
C ALA A 75 37.62 42.14 -2.40
N MET A 76 38.75 42.07 -1.73
CA MET A 76 39.28 40.88 -1.07
C MET A 76 39.22 41.06 0.44
N VAL A 77 38.27 40.43 1.11
CA VAL A 77 38.13 40.45 2.57
C VAL A 77 38.74 39.17 3.12
N LYS A 78 39.89 39.24 3.80
CA LYS A 78 40.55 38.03 4.33
C LYS A 78 39.71 37.30 5.39
N GLY A 79 38.85 38.03 6.10
CA GLY A 79 37.98 37.52 7.15
C GLY A 79 36.49 37.48 6.79
N THR A 80 35.65 37.49 7.83
CA THR A 80 34.19 37.62 7.71
C THR A 80 33.83 39.06 7.40
N LEU A 81 32.86 39.27 6.50
CA LEU A 81 32.19 40.54 6.26
C LEU A 81 30.79 40.49 6.90
N ASP A 82 30.61 41.21 8.01
CA ASP A 82 29.35 41.27 8.76
C ASP A 82 28.71 42.66 8.64
N LEU A 83 27.65 42.76 7.86
CA LEU A 83 26.87 43.99 7.65
C LEU A 83 25.45 43.86 8.26
N SER A 84 25.29 42.99 9.26
CA SER A 84 23.96 42.66 9.80
C SER A 84 23.22 43.89 10.35
N GLY A 85 21.94 44.01 10.01
CA GLY A 85 21.08 45.12 10.39
C GLY A 85 21.36 46.45 9.68
N CYS A 86 22.29 46.52 8.73
CA CYS A 86 22.55 47.74 7.97
C CYS A 86 21.39 48.11 7.03
N VAL A 87 21.27 49.40 6.71
CA VAL A 87 20.34 49.94 5.72
C VAL A 87 21.15 50.53 4.56
N PHE A 88 20.84 50.14 3.33
CA PHE A 88 21.48 50.62 2.10
C PHE A 88 20.43 51.33 1.24
N GLU A 89 20.50 52.65 1.15
CA GLU A 89 19.50 53.45 0.45
C GLU A 89 19.66 53.45 -1.08
N ASP A 90 20.87 53.18 -1.55
CA ASP A 90 21.29 53.26 -2.96
C ASP A 90 22.01 51.96 -3.43
N GLY A 91 21.69 50.82 -2.79
CA GLY A 91 22.19 49.49 -3.18
C GLY A 91 23.54 49.07 -2.59
N LEU A 92 23.82 47.76 -2.67
CA LEU A 92 25.05 47.09 -2.23
C LEU A 92 25.57 46.18 -3.34
N ARG A 93 26.82 46.40 -3.76
CA ARG A 93 27.48 45.63 -4.82
C ARG A 93 28.70 44.88 -4.30
N LEU A 94 28.77 43.59 -4.55
CA LEU A 94 29.80 42.63 -4.12
C LEU A 94 30.27 41.77 -5.30
N ASP A 95 30.16 42.27 -6.52
CA ASP A 95 30.50 41.52 -7.73
C ASP A 95 31.98 41.12 -7.72
N ASP A 96 32.28 39.86 -8.02
CA ASP A 96 33.63 39.30 -8.05
C ASP A 96 34.43 39.51 -6.75
N ALA A 97 33.76 39.80 -5.62
CA ALA A 97 34.41 39.94 -4.32
C ALA A 97 34.88 38.58 -3.79
N GLU A 98 36.06 38.54 -3.15
CA GLU A 98 36.58 37.36 -2.47
C GLU A 98 36.50 37.55 -0.96
N ILE A 99 35.66 36.77 -0.29
CA ILE A 99 35.47 36.81 1.16
C ILE A 99 36.02 35.51 1.76
N GLY A 100 37.17 35.59 2.44
CA GLY A 100 37.86 34.48 3.10
C GLY A 100 37.11 33.91 4.31
N GLY A 101 36.16 34.65 4.86
CA GLY A 101 35.24 34.21 5.92
C GLY A 101 33.79 34.10 5.44
N SER A 102 32.84 34.39 6.34
CA SER A 102 31.41 34.40 6.01
C SER A 102 30.95 35.77 5.53
N LEU A 103 29.88 35.82 4.74
CA LEU A 103 29.14 37.04 4.42
C LEU A 103 27.84 37.04 5.23
N ARG A 104 27.70 37.97 6.18
CA ARG A 104 26.52 38.09 7.02
C ARG A 104 25.79 39.38 6.69
N LEU A 105 24.59 39.22 6.17
CA LEU A 105 23.66 40.26 5.75
C LEU A 105 22.30 40.03 6.44
N ALA A 106 22.32 39.50 7.67
CA ALA A 106 21.09 39.20 8.41
C ALA A 106 20.37 40.51 8.77
N GLY A 107 19.08 40.58 8.47
CA GLY A 107 18.22 41.73 8.78
C GLY A 107 18.59 43.03 8.06
N ILE A 108 19.35 42.98 6.95
CA ILE A 108 19.65 44.19 6.18
C ILE A 108 18.39 44.74 5.51
N THR A 109 18.37 46.05 5.26
CA THR A 109 17.37 46.68 4.40
C THR A 109 18.05 47.31 3.20
N VAL A 110 17.67 46.97 1.97
CA VAL A 110 18.14 47.65 0.77
C VAL A 110 16.96 48.34 0.10
N GLU A 111 16.98 49.66 0.13
CA GLU A 111 15.97 50.50 -0.51
C GLU A 111 16.41 50.92 -1.92
N SER A 112 15.44 51.32 -2.73
CA SER A 112 15.66 51.96 -4.02
C SER A 112 15.25 53.42 -3.90
N HIS A 113 16.22 54.33 -3.80
CA HIS A 113 15.96 55.78 -3.79
C HIS A 113 15.72 56.36 -5.19
N SER A 114 15.61 55.50 -6.21
CA SER A 114 15.29 55.92 -7.56
C SER A 114 13.82 56.36 -7.61
N GLY A 115 13.58 57.67 -7.60
CA GLY A 115 12.23 58.24 -7.63
C GLY A 115 11.37 57.66 -8.76
N PRO A 116 10.04 57.62 -8.61
CA PRO A 116 9.13 56.99 -9.56
C PRO A 116 9.30 57.60 -10.96
N GLY A 117 10.11 56.96 -11.82
CA GLY A 117 10.44 57.45 -13.16
C GLY A 117 11.85 57.16 -13.66
N SER A 118 12.82 56.79 -12.82
CA SER A 118 14.13 56.35 -13.32
C SER A 118 14.04 54.91 -13.81
N SER A 119 14.03 54.74 -15.13
CA SER A 119 13.97 53.44 -15.83
C SER A 119 15.20 52.53 -15.66
N LYS A 120 16.15 52.90 -14.81
CA LYS A 120 17.25 52.02 -14.39
C LYS A 120 16.86 51.38 -13.06
N GLN A 121 16.06 50.33 -13.16
CA GLN A 121 15.78 49.40 -12.08
C GLN A 121 17.05 48.56 -11.87
N SER A 122 18.10 49.20 -11.35
CA SER A 122 19.41 48.61 -11.13
C SER A 122 19.39 47.75 -9.86
N GLN A 123 19.86 46.53 -10.03
CA GLN A 123 20.26 45.56 -9.01
C GLN A 123 20.54 46.19 -7.64
N LEU A 124 19.74 45.83 -6.64
CA LEU A 124 19.87 46.38 -5.29
C LEU A 124 20.89 45.63 -4.44
N LEU A 125 20.93 44.29 -4.56
CA LEU A 125 21.99 43.47 -3.99
C LEU A 125 22.58 42.58 -5.09
N SER A 126 23.82 42.88 -5.49
CA SER A 126 24.54 42.09 -6.48
C SER A 126 25.75 41.42 -5.84
N VAL A 127 25.83 40.10 -5.96
CA VAL A 127 26.90 39.22 -5.45
C VAL A 127 27.36 38.31 -6.60
N VAL A 128 27.35 38.83 -7.82
CA VAL A 128 27.62 38.05 -9.04
C VAL A 128 29.09 37.67 -9.07
N GLY A 129 29.40 36.39 -9.32
CA GLY A 129 30.79 35.91 -9.44
C GLY A 129 31.60 35.92 -8.13
N ALA A 130 31.02 36.32 -7.01
CA ALA A 130 31.73 36.40 -5.74
C ALA A 130 32.19 35.01 -5.23
N VAL A 131 33.33 34.95 -4.56
CA VAL A 131 33.89 33.74 -3.94
C VAL A 131 33.85 33.91 -2.42
N ILE A 132 33.03 33.10 -1.75
CA ILE A 132 32.79 33.19 -0.31
C ILE A 132 33.18 31.87 0.33
N LYS A 133 34.25 31.86 1.14
CA LYS A 133 34.79 30.65 1.78
C LYS A 133 33.95 30.17 2.98
N GLY A 134 33.12 31.04 3.54
CA GLY A 134 32.20 30.74 4.62
C GLY A 134 30.75 30.60 4.16
N ARG A 135 29.83 30.83 5.10
CA ARG A 135 28.39 30.86 4.83
C ARG A 135 27.93 32.24 4.34
N VAL A 136 26.80 32.27 3.65
CA VAL A 136 26.06 33.49 3.33
C VAL A 136 24.76 33.49 4.11
N ASP A 137 24.57 34.49 4.96
CA ASP A 137 23.41 34.62 5.84
C ASP A 137 22.63 35.88 5.46
N LEU A 138 21.50 35.70 4.77
CA LEU A 138 20.57 36.76 4.37
C LEU A 138 19.28 36.69 5.20
N THR A 139 19.32 36.04 6.35
CA THR A 139 18.12 35.79 7.17
C THR A 139 17.41 37.10 7.49
N ASP A 140 16.10 37.17 7.25
CA ASP A 140 15.25 38.34 7.52
C ASP A 140 15.64 39.63 6.74
N ALA A 141 16.42 39.53 5.65
CA ALA A 141 16.77 40.68 4.82
C ALA A 141 15.57 41.23 4.03
N THR A 142 15.44 42.56 3.95
CA THR A 142 14.38 43.26 3.19
C THR A 142 14.98 44.04 2.02
N ILE A 143 14.76 43.58 0.79
CA ILE A 143 15.36 44.15 -0.42
C ILE A 143 14.22 44.57 -1.35
N ARG A 144 14.08 45.87 -1.63
CA ARG A 144 13.02 46.40 -2.50
C ARG A 144 13.32 46.22 -4.00
N GLY A 145 13.84 45.06 -4.37
CA GLY A 145 14.32 44.73 -5.71
C GLY A 145 14.86 43.30 -5.78
N ASP A 146 15.75 43.05 -6.73
CA ASP A 146 16.29 41.71 -6.98
C ASP A 146 17.56 41.43 -6.17
N ILE A 147 17.75 40.17 -5.79
CA ILE A 147 18.99 39.62 -5.25
C ILE A 147 19.67 38.81 -6.35
N GLU A 148 20.90 39.15 -6.72
CA GLU A 148 21.67 38.41 -7.71
C GLU A 148 22.87 37.69 -7.08
N LEU A 149 22.88 36.35 -7.12
CA LEU A 149 24.03 35.52 -6.72
C LEU A 149 24.53 34.66 -7.90
N ARG A 150 24.35 35.15 -9.13
CA ARG A 150 24.68 34.38 -10.34
C ARG A 150 26.17 34.09 -10.40
N GLY A 151 26.53 32.84 -10.69
CA GLY A 151 27.93 32.42 -10.83
C GLY A 151 28.78 32.54 -9.55
N ALA A 152 28.19 32.88 -8.40
CA ALA A 152 28.92 32.93 -7.14
C ALA A 152 29.37 31.52 -6.72
N SER A 153 30.43 31.45 -5.90
CA SER A 153 30.93 30.22 -5.29
C SER A 153 30.91 30.36 -3.78
N ILE A 154 30.07 29.58 -3.10
CA ILE A 154 29.91 29.60 -1.64
C ILE A 154 30.34 28.24 -1.07
N ASP A 155 31.39 28.22 -0.25
CA ASP A 155 31.91 26.98 0.35
C ASP A 155 31.06 26.52 1.56
N GLY A 156 30.32 27.44 2.20
CA GLY A 156 29.37 27.14 3.27
C GLY A 156 27.94 26.91 2.78
N PHE A 157 26.96 27.22 3.63
CA PHE A 157 25.53 27.21 3.28
C PHE A 157 25.03 28.62 2.92
N LEU A 158 23.92 28.69 2.21
CA LEU A 158 23.20 29.93 1.88
C LEU A 158 21.84 29.91 2.57
N ASP A 159 21.64 30.84 3.50
CA ASP A 159 20.38 31.00 4.23
C ASP A 159 19.62 32.23 3.76
N LEU A 160 18.49 32.00 3.10
CA LEU A 160 17.56 33.02 2.61
C LEU A 160 16.23 32.97 3.37
N THR A 161 16.23 32.43 4.60
CA THR A 161 14.99 32.36 5.40
C THR A 161 14.52 33.77 5.82
N GLY A 162 13.23 34.06 5.70
CA GLY A 162 12.66 35.37 6.04
C GLY A 162 12.95 36.49 5.04
N VAL A 163 13.65 36.22 3.93
CA VAL A 163 13.99 37.23 2.92
C VAL A 163 12.73 37.80 2.27
N GLN A 164 12.72 39.12 2.06
CA GLN A 164 11.76 39.83 1.22
C GLN A 164 12.51 40.42 0.02
N ALA A 165 12.18 39.99 -1.19
CA ALA A 165 12.78 40.46 -2.43
C ALA A 165 11.79 40.30 -3.58
N GLN A 166 11.96 41.02 -4.68
CA GLN A 166 11.12 40.79 -5.85
C GLN A 166 11.50 39.44 -6.50
N GLN A 167 12.78 39.28 -6.85
CA GLN A 167 13.33 38.02 -7.37
C GLN A 167 14.64 37.65 -6.69
N ILE A 168 14.93 36.35 -6.66
CA ILE A 168 16.25 35.83 -6.28
C ILE A 168 16.83 35.05 -7.45
N LEU A 169 17.96 35.51 -7.97
CA LEU A 169 18.62 34.99 -9.16
C LEU A 169 19.88 34.20 -8.76
N LEU A 170 19.77 32.88 -8.72
CA LEU A 170 20.80 31.93 -8.31
C LEU A 170 21.45 31.17 -9.49
N GLY A 171 21.27 31.66 -10.72
CA GLY A 171 21.71 30.97 -11.94
C GLY A 171 23.22 30.70 -11.95
N GLY A 172 23.62 29.44 -12.08
CA GLY A 172 25.02 29.01 -12.05
C GLY A 172 25.74 29.17 -10.70
N LEU A 173 25.01 29.41 -9.61
CA LEU A 173 25.58 29.41 -8.25
C LEU A 173 26.19 28.04 -7.94
N ASN A 174 27.41 28.02 -7.41
CA ASN A 174 28.07 26.83 -6.88
C ASN A 174 28.10 26.90 -5.36
N LEU A 175 27.24 26.15 -4.69
CA LEU A 175 27.06 26.13 -3.25
C LEU A 175 27.50 24.77 -2.72
N LYS A 176 28.56 24.68 -1.92
CA LYS A 176 29.01 23.39 -1.36
C LYS A 176 28.14 22.88 -0.22
N GLY A 177 27.47 23.77 0.52
CA GLY A 177 26.56 23.44 1.62
C GLY A 177 25.08 23.44 1.23
N ASP A 178 24.22 23.67 2.22
CA ASP A 178 22.76 23.67 2.04
C ASP A 178 22.23 25.01 1.51
N LEU A 179 21.13 24.94 0.74
CA LEU A 179 20.31 26.09 0.38
C LEU A 179 19.04 26.08 1.23
N LYS A 180 18.88 27.09 2.10
CA LYS A 180 17.70 27.24 2.95
C LYS A 180 16.84 28.40 2.48
N LEU A 181 15.56 28.14 2.28
CA LEU A 181 14.56 29.08 1.76
C LEU A 181 13.33 29.07 2.68
N GLY A 182 12.52 30.12 2.58
CA GLY A 182 11.18 30.18 3.16
C GLY A 182 11.12 31.01 4.45
N ARG A 183 10.18 30.74 5.35
CA ARG A 183 9.94 31.53 6.56
C ARG A 183 10.61 30.90 7.78
N ARG A 184 11.17 31.73 8.65
CA ARG A 184 11.80 31.33 9.90
C ARG A 184 10.79 30.82 10.95
N LEU A 185 11.01 29.57 11.41
CA LEU A 185 10.84 29.07 12.80
C LEU A 185 10.11 29.97 13.82
N ASP A 186 10.89 30.91 14.34
CA ASP A 186 10.81 31.27 15.75
C ASP A 186 10.43 32.74 15.99
N SER A 187 10.02 33.45 14.94
CA SER A 187 9.82 34.89 15.01
C SER A 187 8.46 35.31 14.46
N ASP A 188 7.79 36.23 15.17
CA ASP A 188 6.68 37.08 14.68
C ASP A 188 7.06 37.93 13.45
N ALA A 189 8.25 37.72 12.90
CA ALA A 189 8.79 38.38 11.73
C ALA A 189 7.84 38.26 10.52
N GLN A 190 7.88 39.33 9.74
CA GLN A 190 7.10 39.49 8.53
C GLN A 190 7.31 38.31 7.57
N VAL A 191 6.23 37.94 6.87
CA VAL A 191 6.22 36.84 5.90
C VAL A 191 7.28 37.13 4.82
N SER A 192 8.14 36.16 4.54
CA SER A 192 9.07 36.20 3.40
C SER A 192 8.25 36.47 2.14
N ARG A 193 8.54 37.59 1.47
CA ARG A 193 7.81 38.02 0.28
C ARG A 193 8.78 37.97 -0.89
N VAL A 194 8.85 36.80 -1.52
CA VAL A 194 9.63 36.56 -2.73
C VAL A 194 8.66 36.11 -3.81
N ASP A 195 8.65 36.79 -4.95
CA ASP A 195 7.74 36.43 -6.05
C ASP A 195 8.33 35.26 -6.87
N GLU A 196 9.64 35.23 -7.08
CA GLU A 196 10.28 34.23 -7.94
C GLU A 196 11.75 33.93 -7.54
N ILE A 197 12.10 32.64 -7.49
CA ILE A 197 13.47 32.16 -7.29
C ILE A 197 13.91 31.38 -8.53
N LYS A 198 14.96 31.86 -9.20
CA LYS A 198 15.53 31.27 -10.43
C LYS A 198 16.91 30.69 -10.15
N GLY A 199 16.99 29.38 -9.96
CA GLY A 199 18.21 28.60 -9.75
C GLY A 199 18.61 27.72 -10.93
N TRP A 200 18.52 28.23 -12.16
CA TRP A 200 18.90 27.46 -13.35
C TRP A 200 20.36 27.02 -13.30
N GLY A 201 20.59 25.71 -13.42
CA GLY A 201 21.94 25.14 -13.41
C GLY A 201 22.72 25.38 -12.11
N ILE A 202 22.03 25.64 -10.99
CA ILE A 202 22.68 25.72 -9.67
C ILE A 202 23.30 24.37 -9.31
N GLU A 203 24.49 24.39 -8.71
CA GLU A 203 25.13 23.24 -8.09
C GLU A 203 25.06 23.38 -6.57
N VAL A 204 24.39 22.45 -5.89
CA VAL A 204 24.23 22.41 -4.44
C VAL A 204 24.84 21.11 -3.92
N GLY A 205 25.94 21.21 -3.17
CA GLY A 205 26.63 20.09 -2.51
C GLY A 205 25.88 19.58 -1.27
N GLY A 206 25.03 20.40 -0.67
CA GLY A 206 24.11 20.00 0.39
C GLY A 206 22.68 19.75 -0.11
N SER A 207 21.72 20.03 0.76
CA SER A 207 20.28 19.90 0.49
C SER A 207 19.63 21.23 0.14
N ILE A 208 18.52 21.18 -0.61
CA ILE A 208 17.62 22.32 -0.78
C ILE A 208 16.45 22.13 0.20
N GLN A 209 16.30 23.08 1.11
CA GLN A 209 15.26 23.05 2.15
C GLN A 209 14.38 24.29 2.04
N LEU A 210 13.10 24.09 1.74
CA LEU A 210 12.09 25.14 1.81
C LEU A 210 11.23 24.88 3.05
N TYR A 211 11.41 25.74 4.06
CA TYR A 211 10.61 25.72 5.27
C TYR A 211 9.59 26.84 5.22
N GLU A 212 8.30 26.53 5.26
CA GLU A 212 7.29 27.57 5.42
C GLU A 212 6.44 27.27 6.65
N LEU A 213 6.59 28.09 7.70
CA LEU A 213 5.67 28.09 8.82
C LEU A 213 4.58 29.13 8.62
N ARG A 214 3.33 28.69 8.79
CA ARG A 214 2.22 29.62 8.92
C ARG A 214 1.93 29.88 10.39
N ASP A 215 1.89 31.16 10.75
CA ASP A 215 1.33 31.62 12.03
C ASP A 215 0.20 32.62 11.74
N ARG A 216 -1.00 32.32 12.27
CA ARG A 216 -2.30 33.03 12.14
C ARG A 216 -2.81 33.41 10.72
N ILE A 217 -4.13 33.33 10.55
CA ILE A 217 -4.87 33.80 9.37
C ILE A 217 -4.80 35.33 9.36
N VAL A 218 -3.81 35.91 8.67
CA VAL A 218 -3.83 37.33 8.32
C VAL A 218 -4.56 37.44 6.99
N GLU A 219 -5.76 38.04 6.99
CA GLU A 219 -6.59 38.33 5.80
C GLU A 219 -5.95 39.43 4.91
N SER A 220 -4.71 39.24 4.52
CA SER A 220 -4.00 40.12 3.58
C SER A 220 -4.47 39.84 2.16
N SER A 221 -5.01 40.86 1.49
CA SER A 221 -5.55 40.81 0.12
C SER A 221 -4.48 40.79 -0.98
N SER A 222 -3.18 40.88 -0.64
CA SER A 222 -2.08 40.76 -1.60
C SER A 222 -1.29 39.46 -1.36
N ARG A 223 -1.66 38.38 -2.03
CA ARG A 223 -0.89 37.13 -2.03
C ARG A 223 0.21 37.24 -3.09
N SER A 224 1.46 37.18 -2.66
CA SER A 224 2.58 36.88 -3.55
C SER A 224 2.60 35.38 -3.78
N GLU A 225 2.48 34.96 -5.05
CA GLU A 225 2.57 33.56 -5.47
C GLU A 225 4.04 33.24 -5.78
N LEU A 226 4.69 32.42 -4.95
CA LEU A 226 6.12 32.11 -5.10
C LEU A 226 6.34 31.11 -6.23
N LYS A 227 7.15 31.47 -7.23
CA LYS A 227 7.65 30.56 -8.28
C LYS A 227 9.04 30.03 -7.95
N LEU A 228 9.25 28.72 -8.08
CA LEU A 228 10.55 28.07 -7.91
C LEU A 228 10.99 27.43 -9.23
N ASP A 229 12.09 27.89 -9.80
CA ASP A 229 12.62 27.39 -11.07
C ASP A 229 14.08 26.93 -10.90
N PHE A 230 14.25 25.62 -10.73
CA PHE A 230 15.50 24.90 -10.51
C PHE A 230 15.83 23.97 -11.68
N ARG A 231 15.46 24.38 -12.90
CA ARG A 231 15.78 23.62 -14.11
C ARG A 231 17.26 23.32 -14.23
N SER A 232 17.58 22.09 -14.58
CA SER A 232 18.95 21.59 -14.73
C SER A 232 19.83 21.73 -13.47
N ALA A 233 19.24 21.91 -12.29
CA ALA A 233 19.98 21.96 -11.04
C ALA A 233 20.69 20.63 -10.74
N ARG A 234 21.81 20.69 -10.03
CA ARG A 234 22.51 19.52 -9.48
C ARG A 234 22.51 19.62 -7.97
N VAL A 235 21.85 18.69 -7.30
CA VAL A 235 21.72 18.65 -5.84
C VAL A 235 22.31 17.34 -5.35
N GLN A 236 23.39 17.39 -4.59
CA GLN A 236 24.02 16.19 -4.02
C GLN A 236 23.22 15.66 -2.81
N GLY A 237 22.55 16.54 -2.06
CA GLY A 237 21.66 16.17 -0.97
C GLY A 237 20.21 15.98 -1.41
N SER A 238 19.30 16.21 -0.47
CA SER A 238 17.86 16.05 -0.66
C SER A 238 17.17 17.36 -1.04
N VAL A 239 16.01 17.27 -1.67
CA VAL A 239 15.10 18.42 -1.87
C VAL A 239 13.89 18.21 -0.97
N SER A 240 13.68 19.11 -0.02
CA SER A 240 12.58 19.02 0.93
C SER A 240 11.78 20.32 0.95
N VAL A 241 10.52 20.23 0.59
CA VAL A 241 9.52 21.29 0.72
C VAL A 241 8.52 20.86 1.77
N ILE A 242 8.58 21.49 2.94
CA ILE A 242 7.68 21.20 4.06
C ILE A 242 6.98 22.49 4.45
N ILE A 243 5.66 22.52 4.22
CA ILE A 243 4.80 23.63 4.64
C ILE A 243 4.06 23.20 5.91
N TRP A 244 4.34 23.89 7.00
CA TRP A 244 3.76 23.65 8.31
C TRP A 244 2.60 24.61 8.54
N HIS A 245 1.41 24.06 8.75
CA HIS A 245 0.28 24.82 9.24
C HIS A 245 0.29 24.81 10.78
N ALA A 246 0.59 25.93 11.43
CA ALA A 246 0.26 26.06 12.85
C ALA A 246 -1.27 26.02 12.96
N GLY A 247 -1.80 24.88 13.43
CA GLY A 247 -3.22 24.63 13.40
C GLY A 247 -3.99 25.68 14.20
N VAL A 248 -5.05 26.22 13.61
CA VAL A 248 -6.07 26.92 14.38
C VAL A 248 -6.69 25.88 15.33
N PRO A 249 -6.64 26.06 16.66
CA PRO A 249 -7.27 25.11 17.58
C PRO A 249 -8.74 24.96 17.21
N ARG A 250 -9.20 23.71 17.02
CA ARG A 250 -10.60 23.37 16.73
C ARG A 250 -11.52 24.04 17.76
N ARG A 251 -12.07 25.22 17.44
CA ARG A 251 -13.16 25.82 18.21
C ARG A 251 -14.41 24.98 17.93
N LYS A 252 -15.04 24.45 18.99
CA LYS A 252 -16.20 23.55 18.98
C LYS A 252 -17.50 24.10 18.32
N ASN A 253 -17.48 25.26 17.67
CA ASN A 253 -18.67 25.81 17.02
C ASN A 253 -18.69 25.45 15.52
N ASP A 254 -19.59 24.54 15.16
CA ASP A 254 -19.69 23.88 13.85
C ASP A 254 -20.10 24.79 12.67
N ASP A 255 -20.48 26.05 12.91
CA ASP A 255 -20.94 26.96 11.84
C ASP A 255 -19.82 27.63 11.02
N VAL A 256 -18.54 27.46 11.39
CA VAL A 256 -17.40 28.06 10.64
C VAL A 256 -16.82 27.10 9.58
N ARG A 257 -17.36 25.88 9.45
CA ARG A 257 -16.80 24.73 8.69
C ARG A 257 -16.63 24.88 7.17
N ARG A 258 -16.77 26.07 6.56
CA ARG A 258 -16.60 26.25 5.10
C ARG A 258 -15.77 27.43 4.64
N LYS A 259 -15.22 28.27 5.53
CA LYS A 259 -14.21 29.24 5.08
C LYS A 259 -12.92 28.48 4.79
N ARG A 260 -12.69 28.15 3.51
CA ARG A 260 -11.42 27.61 3.00
C ARG A 260 -10.30 28.43 3.63
N VAL A 261 -9.49 27.77 4.44
CA VAL A 261 -8.27 28.39 4.98
C VAL A 261 -7.35 28.51 3.79
N ASP A 262 -7.32 29.71 3.20
CA ASP A 262 -6.52 29.99 2.04
C ASP A 262 -5.03 29.88 2.41
N VAL A 263 -4.36 28.87 1.88
CA VAL A 263 -2.94 28.56 2.11
C VAL A 263 -2.09 29.50 1.24
N PRO A 264 -0.92 30.00 1.69
CA PRO A 264 0.04 30.62 0.78
C PRO A 264 0.50 29.57 -0.22
N ASP A 265 0.37 29.91 -1.50
CA ASP A 265 0.48 28.94 -2.56
C ASP A 265 1.82 29.11 -3.27
N LEU A 266 2.54 27.99 -3.44
CA LEU A 266 3.56 27.92 -4.48
C LEU A 266 2.85 28.04 -5.81
N LYS A 267 3.27 28.95 -6.67
CA LYS A 267 2.64 29.07 -7.97
C LYS A 267 2.97 27.86 -8.83
N SER A 268 4.27 27.61 -8.98
CA SER A 268 4.84 26.54 -9.78
C SER A 268 6.22 26.18 -9.22
N VAL A 269 6.57 24.90 -9.37
CA VAL A 269 7.85 24.35 -8.96
C VAL A 269 8.40 23.51 -10.10
N ASP A 270 9.53 23.93 -10.67
CA ASP A 270 10.15 23.31 -11.84
C ASP A 270 11.57 22.81 -11.50
N PHE A 271 11.74 21.49 -11.51
CA PHE A 271 13.02 20.78 -11.38
C PHE A 271 13.35 20.01 -12.67
N SER A 272 12.78 20.40 -13.81
CA SER A 272 12.98 19.66 -15.05
C SER A 272 14.45 19.62 -15.48
N GLY A 273 14.92 18.45 -15.89
CA GLY A 273 16.32 18.17 -16.23
C GLY A 273 17.29 18.17 -15.04
N ALA A 274 16.81 18.30 -13.80
CA ALA A 274 17.68 18.31 -12.62
C ALA A 274 18.26 16.92 -12.32
N ARG A 275 19.34 16.91 -11.53
CA ARG A 275 19.92 15.71 -10.93
C ARG A 275 19.93 15.87 -9.42
N ILE A 276 19.25 14.98 -8.72
CA ILE A 276 19.11 14.98 -7.27
C ILE A 276 19.64 13.64 -6.76
N ASP A 277 20.76 13.65 -6.02
CA ASP A 277 21.37 12.43 -5.52
C ASP A 277 20.72 11.96 -4.19
N GLY A 278 19.91 12.80 -3.53
CA GLY A 278 19.12 12.46 -2.33
C GLY A 278 17.63 12.22 -2.56
N ASP A 279 16.85 12.32 -1.48
CA ASP A 279 15.39 12.18 -1.47
C ASP A 279 14.70 13.47 -1.93
N VAL A 280 13.50 13.36 -2.49
CA VAL A 280 12.61 14.47 -2.82
C VAL A 280 11.32 14.34 -2.01
N SER A 281 10.98 15.36 -1.23
CA SER A 281 9.78 15.36 -0.38
C SER A 281 8.99 16.66 -0.52
N PHE A 282 7.74 16.56 -0.95
CA PHE A 282 6.77 17.64 -1.06
C PHE A 282 5.61 17.33 -0.13
N LEU A 283 5.65 17.92 1.06
CA LEU A 283 4.74 17.55 2.12
C LEU A 283 3.87 18.73 2.56
N SER A 284 2.57 18.50 2.59
CA SER A 284 1.54 19.46 3.01
C SER A 284 1.57 20.79 2.24
N CYS A 285 1.99 20.77 0.96
CA CYS A 285 2.15 21.97 0.14
C CYS A 285 0.98 22.19 -0.84
N TYR A 286 0.65 23.45 -1.14
CA TYR A 286 -0.31 23.82 -2.18
C TYR A 286 0.44 24.44 -3.37
N ILE A 287 0.30 23.85 -4.56
CA ILE A 287 0.96 24.27 -5.80
C ILE A 287 -0.09 24.64 -6.86
N LEU A 288 -0.30 25.93 -7.12
CA LEU A 288 -1.43 26.41 -7.95
C LEU A 288 -1.42 25.91 -9.39
N GLU A 289 -0.24 25.79 -10.00
CA GLU A 289 -0.10 25.48 -11.43
C GLU A 289 0.48 24.08 -11.65
N TYR A 290 1.76 23.88 -11.35
CA TYR A 290 2.42 22.60 -11.68
C TYR A 290 3.62 22.30 -10.78
N LEU A 291 3.85 21.00 -10.58
CA LEU A 291 5.06 20.41 -10.03
C LEU A 291 5.73 19.59 -11.14
N ASP A 292 6.89 20.02 -11.63
CA ASP A 292 7.56 19.42 -12.78
C ASP A 292 8.94 18.82 -12.42
N PHE A 293 9.07 17.52 -12.66
CA PHE A 293 10.28 16.70 -12.56
C PHE A 293 10.59 15.99 -13.89
N SER A 294 10.16 16.56 -15.01
CA SER A 294 10.40 15.98 -16.32
C SER A 294 11.90 15.92 -16.62
N ASP A 295 12.37 14.81 -17.17
CA ASP A 295 13.81 14.56 -17.44
C ASP A 295 14.71 14.61 -16.18
N THR A 296 14.14 14.55 -14.97
CA THR A 296 14.90 14.60 -13.72
C THR A 296 15.44 13.21 -13.35
N ARG A 297 16.68 13.14 -12.87
CA ARG A 297 17.25 11.94 -12.24
C ARG A 297 17.26 12.10 -10.73
N ILE A 298 16.61 11.19 -10.01
CA ILE A 298 16.48 11.18 -8.55
C ILE A 298 17.05 9.85 -8.04
N ALA A 299 18.15 9.90 -7.29
CA ALA A 299 18.77 8.69 -6.75
C ALA A 299 18.11 8.20 -5.45
N GLY A 300 17.39 9.07 -4.74
CA GLY A 300 16.59 8.71 -3.58
C GLY A 300 15.12 8.40 -3.91
N ASN A 301 14.28 8.60 -2.92
CA ASN A 301 12.84 8.40 -2.96
C ASN A 301 12.11 9.70 -3.27
N VAL A 302 10.94 9.61 -3.89
CA VAL A 302 10.03 10.73 -4.11
C VAL A 302 8.78 10.54 -3.26
N ARG A 303 8.50 11.49 -2.37
CA ARG A 303 7.32 11.53 -1.51
C ARG A 303 6.53 12.81 -1.78
N ILE A 304 5.27 12.66 -2.19
CA ILE A 304 4.34 13.78 -2.40
C ILE A 304 3.11 13.48 -1.56
N GLY A 305 2.76 14.33 -0.61
CA GLY A 305 1.62 13.99 0.24
C GLY A 305 1.51 14.77 1.53
N ILE A 306 0.93 14.11 2.52
CA ILE A 306 0.76 14.68 3.86
C ILE A 306 1.97 14.37 4.73
N PHE A 307 2.46 15.38 5.45
CA PHE A 307 3.32 15.15 6.61
C PHE A 307 2.46 15.10 7.87
N LYS A 308 2.36 13.92 8.49
CA LYS A 308 1.77 13.77 9.82
C LYS A 308 2.90 13.68 10.86
N PRO A 309 3.21 14.77 11.58
CA PRO A 309 4.15 14.67 12.70
C PRO A 309 3.54 13.76 13.78
N PRO A 310 4.31 12.82 14.35
CA PRO A 310 3.79 11.77 15.25
C PRO A 310 3.15 12.26 16.55
N HIS A 311 3.25 13.55 16.89
CA HIS A 311 2.84 14.06 18.21
C HIS A 311 1.91 15.27 18.18
N VAL A 312 1.39 15.65 17.01
CA VAL A 312 0.69 16.93 16.90
C VAL A 312 -0.70 16.72 16.34
N GLY A 313 -1.73 16.92 17.19
CA GLY A 313 -3.15 16.71 16.88
C GLY A 313 -3.76 17.73 15.89
N TYR A 314 -2.96 18.23 14.94
CA TYR A 314 -3.42 19.16 13.92
C TYR A 314 -3.96 18.42 12.69
N GLU A 315 -4.98 19.00 12.05
CA GLU A 315 -5.41 18.57 10.73
C GLU A 315 -4.31 18.91 9.73
N CYS A 316 -3.69 17.87 9.17
CA CYS A 316 -2.70 18.05 8.14
C CYS A 316 -3.44 18.31 6.81
N VAL A 317 -2.99 19.32 6.07
CA VAL A 317 -3.56 19.66 4.77
C VAL A 317 -2.91 18.76 3.72
N ALA A 318 -3.73 18.09 2.92
CA ALA A 318 -3.26 17.34 1.75
C ALA A 318 -2.41 18.20 0.83
N ALA A 319 -1.29 17.65 0.34
CA ALA A 319 -0.59 18.28 -0.77
C ALA A 319 -1.56 18.40 -1.94
N ARG A 320 -1.72 19.61 -2.50
CA ARG A 320 -2.63 19.84 -3.63
C ARG A 320 -1.89 20.55 -4.73
N MET A 321 -2.04 20.07 -5.96
CA MET A 321 -1.48 20.70 -7.13
C MET A 321 -2.44 20.66 -8.31
N LYS A 322 -2.29 21.56 -9.28
CA LYS A 322 -3.10 21.47 -10.50
C LYS A 322 -2.56 20.40 -11.45
N THR A 323 -1.27 20.37 -11.73
CA THR A 323 -0.64 19.33 -12.56
C THR A 323 0.63 18.77 -11.92
N LEU A 324 0.92 17.49 -12.18
CA LEU A 324 2.13 16.79 -11.76
C LEU A 324 2.81 16.16 -12.97
N HIS A 325 4.03 16.59 -13.28
CA HIS A 325 4.82 16.09 -14.41
C HIS A 325 6.06 15.35 -13.92
N LEU A 326 6.18 14.08 -14.29
CA LEU A 326 7.33 13.19 -14.02
C LEU A 326 7.79 12.52 -15.32
N CYS A 327 7.59 13.21 -16.45
CA CYS A 327 7.79 12.67 -17.78
C CYS A 327 9.27 12.36 -18.01
N ARG A 328 9.62 11.12 -18.40
CA ARG A 328 11.01 10.66 -18.58
C ARG A 328 11.89 10.80 -17.33
N ALA A 329 11.30 11.00 -16.16
CA ALA A 329 12.05 11.02 -14.91
C ALA A 329 12.62 9.62 -14.62
N ARG A 330 13.70 9.57 -13.86
CA ARG A 330 14.32 8.33 -13.39
C ARG A 330 14.47 8.37 -11.87
N ILE A 331 13.75 7.49 -11.18
CA ILE A 331 13.75 7.36 -9.72
C ILE A 331 14.39 6.02 -9.35
N GLU A 332 15.52 6.06 -8.64
CA GLU A 332 16.21 4.84 -8.18
C GLU A 332 15.56 4.26 -6.90
N GLY A 333 14.88 5.09 -6.11
CA GLY A 333 14.07 4.68 -4.96
C GLY A 333 12.62 4.37 -5.34
N PHE A 334 11.67 4.78 -4.49
CA PHE A 334 10.22 4.65 -4.75
C PHE A 334 9.56 6.00 -5.05
N LEU A 335 8.37 5.96 -5.65
CA LEU A 335 7.47 7.11 -5.82
C LEU A 335 6.20 6.88 -4.99
N HIS A 336 6.02 7.66 -3.94
CA HIS A 336 4.84 7.61 -3.07
C HIS A 336 4.05 8.92 -3.17
N VAL A 337 2.80 8.83 -3.63
CA VAL A 337 1.83 9.92 -3.67
C VAL A 337 0.74 9.60 -2.64
N VAL A 338 0.82 10.22 -1.45
CA VAL A 338 0.02 9.83 -0.29
C VAL A 338 -0.95 10.93 0.13
N GLY A 339 -2.24 10.68 -0.03
CA GLY A 339 -3.30 11.61 0.36
C GLY A 339 -3.27 12.96 -0.36
N ALA A 340 -2.60 13.04 -1.52
CA ALA A 340 -2.46 14.25 -2.33
C ALA A 340 -3.58 14.42 -3.35
N ALA A 341 -3.89 15.67 -3.73
CA ALA A 341 -4.85 15.99 -4.79
C ALA A 341 -4.14 16.62 -6.01
N VAL A 342 -4.40 16.11 -7.21
CA VAL A 342 -3.96 16.67 -8.48
C VAL A 342 -5.19 17.05 -9.29
N ASP A 343 -5.51 18.34 -9.42
CA ASP A 343 -6.80 18.80 -9.96
C ASP A 343 -6.99 18.53 -11.46
N ASP A 344 -5.90 18.46 -12.22
CA ASP A 344 -5.88 18.24 -13.66
C ASP A 344 -5.05 16.98 -13.98
N THR A 345 -3.97 17.09 -14.74
CA THR A 345 -3.26 15.93 -15.27
C THR A 345 -2.08 15.50 -14.39
N THR A 346 -1.95 14.17 -14.19
CA THR A 346 -0.74 13.53 -13.66
C THR A 346 -0.05 12.79 -14.80
N ASP A 347 1.09 13.30 -15.25
CA ASP A 347 1.84 12.75 -16.38
C ASP A 347 3.11 12.03 -15.90
N LEU A 348 3.11 10.70 -16.01
CA LEU A 348 4.22 9.81 -15.69
C LEU A 348 4.84 9.20 -16.96
N ASN A 349 4.59 9.79 -18.14
CA ASN A 349 4.99 9.18 -19.41
C ASN A 349 6.50 8.90 -19.45
N SER A 350 6.86 7.64 -19.74
CA SER A 350 8.23 7.13 -19.79
C SER A 350 9.02 7.23 -18.48
N LEU A 351 8.33 7.35 -17.33
CA LEU A 351 8.96 7.29 -16.01
C LEU A 351 9.62 5.93 -15.80
N THR A 352 10.87 5.94 -15.34
CA THR A 352 11.57 4.74 -14.85
C THR A 352 11.65 4.80 -13.33
N CYS A 353 11.07 3.84 -12.63
CA CYS A 353 11.11 3.73 -11.17
C CYS A 353 11.63 2.34 -10.77
N HIS A 354 12.73 2.27 -10.02
CA HIS A 354 13.27 0.98 -9.58
C HIS A 354 12.50 0.40 -8.37
N GLY A 355 11.94 1.25 -7.52
CA GLY A 355 11.10 0.87 -6.40
C GLY A 355 9.62 0.73 -6.75
N VAL A 356 8.78 0.92 -5.74
CA VAL A 356 7.31 0.89 -5.85
C VAL A 356 6.81 2.25 -6.37
N ILE A 357 5.79 2.23 -7.22
CA ILE A 357 4.97 3.41 -7.51
C ILE A 357 3.66 3.23 -6.74
N GLU A 358 3.43 4.04 -5.73
CA GLU A 358 2.27 3.90 -4.83
C GLU A 358 1.48 5.20 -4.78
N PHE A 359 0.21 5.13 -5.17
CA PHE A 359 -0.79 6.15 -4.88
C PHE A 359 -1.66 5.63 -3.75
N ALA A 360 -1.54 6.20 -2.56
CA ALA A 360 -2.19 5.69 -1.37
C ALA A 360 -2.96 6.76 -0.63
N ASN A 361 -4.13 6.42 -0.12
CA ASN A 361 -4.83 7.29 0.81
C ASN A 361 -4.04 7.38 2.13
N ASP A 362 -4.06 8.56 2.74
CA ASP A 362 -3.68 8.70 4.14
C ASP A 362 -4.90 8.42 5.04
N TYR A 363 -4.71 8.32 6.36
CA TYR A 363 -5.77 8.11 7.35
C TYR A 363 -6.96 9.09 7.21
N ALA A 364 -6.71 10.29 6.66
CA ALA A 364 -7.68 11.37 6.58
C ALA A 364 -8.12 11.75 5.17
N THR A 365 -7.26 11.59 4.15
CA THR A 365 -7.51 12.11 2.80
C THR A 365 -7.26 11.07 1.73
N ARG A 366 -8.12 11.07 0.71
CA ARG A 366 -7.93 10.25 -0.48
C ARG A 366 -6.97 10.90 -1.44
N VAL A 367 -6.33 10.10 -2.28
CA VAL A 367 -5.66 10.61 -3.47
C VAL A 367 -6.73 10.95 -4.51
N GLU A 368 -6.83 12.23 -4.86
CA GLU A 368 -7.80 12.73 -5.83
C GLU A 368 -7.06 13.21 -7.09
N LEU A 369 -7.27 12.54 -8.22
CA LEU A 369 -6.75 12.90 -9.54
C LEU A 369 -7.92 13.43 -10.37
N GLY A 370 -8.13 14.75 -10.39
CA GLY A 370 -9.25 15.42 -11.05
C GLY A 370 -9.21 15.33 -12.58
N GLY A 371 -8.06 15.08 -13.18
CA GLY A 371 -7.90 14.81 -14.62
C GLY A 371 -7.49 13.38 -14.92
N SER A 372 -6.58 13.24 -15.89
CA SER A 372 -6.09 11.92 -16.36
C SER A 372 -4.75 11.57 -15.72
N LEU A 373 -4.56 10.28 -15.46
CA LEU A 373 -3.28 9.69 -15.04
C LEU A 373 -2.66 8.98 -16.24
N ASN A 374 -1.62 9.56 -16.82
CA ASN A 374 -0.93 9.02 -17.99
C ASN A 374 0.33 8.28 -17.54
N MET A 375 0.42 6.98 -17.83
CA MET A 375 1.54 6.11 -17.45
C MET A 375 2.17 5.46 -18.69
N ASP A 376 2.15 6.14 -19.84
CA ASP A 376 2.58 5.53 -21.09
C ASP A 376 4.11 5.36 -21.13
N GLY A 377 4.59 4.14 -21.33
CA GLY A 377 6.01 3.78 -21.35
C GLY A 377 6.64 3.67 -19.96
N VAL A 378 5.84 3.67 -18.88
CA VAL A 378 6.37 3.51 -17.52
C VAL A 378 7.08 2.16 -17.36
N THR A 379 8.28 2.20 -16.79
CA THR A 379 9.03 1.00 -16.38
C THR A 379 9.19 1.00 -14.87
N CYS A 380 8.58 0.02 -14.19
CA CYS A 380 8.66 -0.17 -12.75
C CYS A 380 9.26 -1.54 -12.44
N ASN A 381 10.40 -1.63 -11.75
CA ASN A 381 11.00 -2.94 -11.43
C ASN A 381 10.23 -3.70 -10.32
N SER A 382 9.33 -3.00 -9.62
CA SER A 382 8.52 -3.55 -8.54
C SER A 382 7.03 -3.50 -8.90
N THR A 383 6.19 -2.97 -8.01
CA THR A 383 4.73 -2.96 -8.13
C THR A 383 4.21 -1.54 -8.32
N ILE A 384 3.20 -1.39 -9.17
CA ILE A 384 2.35 -0.20 -9.23
C ILE A 384 1.13 -0.46 -8.35
N LYS A 385 0.93 0.35 -7.30
CA LYS A 385 -0.17 0.23 -6.36
C LYS A 385 -1.04 1.47 -6.39
N MET A 386 -2.35 1.26 -6.43
CA MET A 386 -3.36 2.29 -6.30
C MET A 386 -4.29 1.86 -5.15
N LEU A 387 -4.26 2.58 -4.04
CA LEU A 387 -4.98 2.23 -2.81
C LEU A 387 -6.07 3.28 -2.54
N GLY A 388 -7.29 2.97 -2.97
CA GLY A 388 -8.49 3.81 -2.77
C GLY A 388 -8.46 5.17 -3.47
N ILE A 389 -7.76 5.27 -4.60
CA ILE A 389 -7.64 6.52 -5.36
C ILE A 389 -8.95 6.90 -6.05
N ILE A 390 -9.13 8.18 -6.35
CA ILE A 390 -10.18 8.68 -7.24
C ILE A 390 -9.51 9.31 -8.46
N ALA A 391 -9.72 8.80 -9.67
CA ALA A 391 -9.28 9.41 -10.92
C ALA A 391 -10.49 9.77 -11.80
N ALA A 392 -10.84 11.05 -11.87
CA ALA A 392 -12.13 11.48 -12.42
C ALA A 392 -12.28 11.21 -13.94
N GLN A 393 -11.17 11.18 -14.71
CA GLN A 393 -11.23 11.02 -16.16
C GLN A 393 -10.74 9.66 -16.66
N SER A 394 -9.44 9.41 -16.73
CA SER A 394 -8.90 8.19 -17.30
C SER A 394 -7.54 7.84 -16.72
N VAL A 395 -7.24 6.54 -16.71
CA VAL A 395 -5.91 5.99 -16.41
C VAL A 395 -5.43 5.29 -17.68
N SER A 396 -4.34 5.79 -18.29
CA SER A 396 -3.72 5.21 -19.48
C SER A 396 -2.41 4.52 -19.12
N MET A 397 -2.22 3.30 -19.62
CA MET A 397 -1.04 2.48 -19.41
C MET A 397 -0.62 1.83 -20.74
N PHE A 398 -0.08 2.63 -21.68
CA PHE A 398 0.47 2.10 -22.93
C PHE A 398 1.93 1.64 -22.76
N SER A 399 2.31 0.46 -23.24
CA SER A 399 3.70 -0.05 -23.19
C SER A 399 4.34 -0.10 -21.79
N VAL A 400 3.53 -0.27 -20.74
CA VAL A 400 4.02 -0.35 -19.35
C VAL A 400 4.75 -1.67 -19.11
N LYS A 401 5.88 -1.60 -18.39
CA LYS A 401 6.61 -2.78 -17.91
C LYS A 401 6.66 -2.76 -16.38
N THR A 402 6.06 -3.74 -15.74
CA THR A 402 6.01 -3.81 -14.27
C THR A 402 5.93 -5.23 -13.75
N ARG A 403 6.27 -5.45 -12.47
CA ARG A 403 6.09 -6.76 -11.85
C ARG A 403 4.63 -7.03 -11.53
N ASN A 404 3.93 -6.09 -10.90
CA ASN A 404 2.51 -6.23 -10.59
C ASN A 404 1.82 -4.87 -10.74
N VAL A 405 0.51 -4.92 -10.99
CA VAL A 405 -0.39 -3.76 -10.90
C VAL A 405 -1.51 -4.13 -9.95
N LYS A 406 -1.75 -3.30 -8.94
CA LYS A 406 -2.75 -3.57 -7.90
C LYS A 406 -3.64 -2.37 -7.63
N PHE A 407 -4.94 -2.58 -7.72
CA PHE A 407 -5.98 -1.67 -7.26
C PHE A 407 -6.59 -2.26 -5.99
N CYS A 408 -6.24 -1.68 -4.84
CA CYS A 408 -6.73 -2.15 -3.55
C CYS A 408 -7.64 -1.11 -2.89
N VAL A 409 -8.39 -1.57 -1.90
CA VAL A 409 -9.14 -0.69 -1.01
C VAL A 409 -8.17 0.00 -0.05
N ALA A 410 -8.44 1.27 0.26
CA ALA A 410 -7.82 1.89 1.43
C ALA A 410 -8.70 1.67 2.66
N LYS A 411 -8.11 1.12 3.72
CA LYS A 411 -8.76 1.00 5.03
C LYS A 411 -8.58 2.31 5.79
N LYS A 412 -9.68 2.96 6.18
CA LYS A 412 -9.63 4.09 7.11
C LYS A 412 -9.35 3.56 8.51
N ILE A 413 -8.09 3.61 8.94
CA ILE A 413 -7.71 3.23 10.31
C ILE A 413 -8.03 4.40 11.23
N ARG A 414 -8.95 4.20 12.18
CA ARG A 414 -9.26 5.19 13.21
C ARG A 414 -8.11 5.24 14.21
N THR A 415 -7.41 6.37 14.30
CA THR A 415 -6.43 6.62 15.37
C THR A 415 -7.17 7.06 16.63
N ASP A 416 -7.83 6.12 17.33
CA ASP A 416 -8.38 6.37 18.66
C ASP A 416 -7.25 6.33 19.72
N ASP A 417 -6.31 7.28 19.65
CA ASP A 417 -5.25 7.47 20.66
C ASP A 417 -5.74 8.30 21.86
N ARG A 418 -7.03 8.22 22.19
CA ARG A 418 -7.55 8.70 23.47
C ARG A 418 -7.81 7.52 24.39
N SER A 419 -6.73 6.86 24.81
CA SER A 419 -6.65 6.33 26.17
C SER A 419 -6.58 7.54 27.12
N SER A 420 -7.72 8.19 27.33
CA SER A 420 -7.86 9.16 28.40
C SER A 420 -7.84 8.39 29.72
N ASP A 421 -6.64 8.23 30.30
CA ASP A 421 -6.41 7.89 31.71
C ASP A 421 -6.84 9.02 32.67
N SER A 422 -7.60 10.01 32.21
CA SER A 422 -8.35 10.88 33.12
C SER A 422 -9.53 10.09 33.67
N ALA A 423 -9.38 9.63 34.91
CA ALA A 423 -10.45 9.05 35.72
C ALA A 423 -11.77 9.83 35.54
N PRO A 424 -12.92 9.14 35.38
CA PRO A 424 -14.20 9.82 35.29
C PRO A 424 -14.52 10.44 36.65
N ASP A 425 -14.64 11.77 36.70
CA ASP A 425 -15.42 12.43 37.74
C ASP A 425 -16.86 11.93 37.62
N ALA A 426 -17.22 11.04 38.54
CA ALA A 426 -18.56 10.55 38.73
C ALA A 426 -19.41 11.70 39.30
N ASP A 427 -20.09 12.44 38.43
CA ASP A 427 -21.41 13.06 38.70
C ASP A 427 -21.81 14.02 37.55
N THR A 428 -22.23 13.47 36.41
CA THR A 428 -23.22 14.17 35.57
C THR A 428 -23.98 13.17 34.71
N ILE A 429 -25.16 12.80 35.19
CA ILE A 429 -26.14 11.94 34.53
C ILE A 429 -26.91 12.78 33.51
N GLY A 430 -26.97 12.31 32.26
CA GLY A 430 -28.01 12.72 31.30
C GLY A 430 -27.51 13.33 29.99
N VAL A 431 -26.72 12.60 29.20
CA VAL A 431 -26.58 12.88 27.75
C VAL A 431 -26.68 11.55 27.02
N THR A 432 -27.56 11.51 26.02
CA THR A 432 -27.87 10.35 25.17
C THR A 432 -26.61 9.79 24.51
N ASP A 433 -26.42 8.48 24.62
CA ASP A 433 -25.27 7.70 24.14
C ASP A 433 -25.35 7.53 22.60
N ASP A 434 -25.34 8.64 21.86
CA ASP A 434 -25.15 8.67 20.40
C ASP A 434 -23.64 8.58 20.11
N ARG A 435 -23.03 7.45 20.43
CA ARG A 435 -21.70 7.14 19.89
C ARG A 435 -21.89 6.94 18.39
N PRO A 436 -21.30 7.77 17.51
CA PRO A 436 -21.37 7.53 16.08
C PRO A 436 -20.79 6.13 15.84
N ALA A 437 -21.58 5.29 15.16
CA ALA A 437 -21.19 3.95 14.76
C ALA A 437 -19.76 3.95 14.21
N SER A 438 -19.02 2.88 14.48
CA SER A 438 -17.67 2.64 14.00
C SER A 438 -17.64 2.65 12.47
N ASP A 439 -17.49 3.82 11.87
CA ASP A 439 -17.35 4.00 10.41
C ASP A 439 -15.99 3.46 9.93
N ASN A 440 -15.86 2.13 9.86
CA ASN A 440 -14.83 1.45 9.07
C ASN A 440 -15.20 1.57 7.60
N THR A 441 -15.10 2.79 7.07
CA THR A 441 -15.38 3.04 5.66
C THR A 441 -14.22 2.55 4.81
N PHE A 442 -14.54 1.63 3.90
CA PHE A 442 -13.64 1.15 2.86
C PHE A 442 -13.74 2.08 1.65
N TYR A 443 -12.59 2.45 1.10
CA TYR A 443 -12.52 3.35 -0.05
C TYR A 443 -12.02 2.59 -1.28
N PRO A 444 -12.92 2.14 -2.18
CA PRO A 444 -12.54 1.49 -3.42
C PRO A 444 -11.85 2.48 -4.36
N CYS A 445 -11.08 1.96 -5.31
CA CYS A 445 -10.51 2.80 -6.38
C CYS A 445 -11.63 3.19 -7.35
N GLN A 446 -11.81 4.49 -7.58
CA GLN A 446 -12.84 5.01 -8.48
C GLN A 446 -12.17 5.68 -9.65
N ILE A 447 -12.38 5.19 -10.87
CA ILE A 447 -11.76 5.75 -12.07
C ILE A 447 -12.79 6.01 -13.16
N GLY A 448 -12.52 6.95 -14.05
CA GLY A 448 -13.41 7.20 -15.19
C GLY A 448 -13.32 6.11 -16.26
N ASN A 449 -12.12 5.79 -16.76
CA ASN A 449 -11.83 4.67 -17.68
C ASN A 449 -10.42 4.12 -17.41
N LEU A 450 -10.16 2.85 -17.74
CA LEU A 450 -8.82 2.22 -17.68
C LEU A 450 -8.42 1.63 -19.03
N ASP A 451 -7.36 2.16 -19.62
CA ASP A 451 -6.79 1.68 -20.88
C ASP A 451 -5.38 1.10 -20.64
N ILE A 452 -5.21 -0.20 -20.83
CA ILE A 452 -3.93 -0.91 -20.77
C ILE A 452 -3.65 -1.51 -22.14
N GLU A 453 -2.58 -1.06 -22.79
CA GLU A 453 -2.26 -1.47 -24.16
C GLU A 453 -0.78 -1.79 -24.32
N ASN A 454 -0.44 -2.85 -25.05
CA ASN A 454 0.95 -3.25 -25.31
C ASN A 454 1.81 -3.40 -24.03
N ALA A 455 1.21 -3.67 -22.88
CA ALA A 455 1.91 -3.75 -21.61
C ALA A 455 2.52 -5.14 -21.38
N HIS A 456 3.55 -5.20 -20.53
CA HIS A 456 4.13 -6.45 -20.01
C HIS A 456 4.13 -6.42 -18.48
N ILE A 457 3.21 -7.19 -17.89
CA ILE A 457 3.07 -7.35 -16.44
C ILE A 457 3.62 -8.72 -16.06
N GLN A 458 4.74 -8.78 -15.34
CA GLN A 458 5.43 -10.06 -15.04
C GLN A 458 4.72 -10.93 -13.98
N GLY A 459 3.76 -10.36 -13.27
CA GLY A 459 3.01 -10.99 -12.19
C GLY A 459 1.51 -10.74 -12.37
N THR A 460 0.83 -10.41 -11.29
CA THR A 460 -0.64 -10.28 -11.29
C THR A 460 -1.08 -8.86 -11.64
N LEU A 461 -2.11 -8.76 -12.50
CA LEU A 461 -2.95 -7.58 -12.66
C LEU A 461 -4.19 -7.75 -11.77
N ASP A 462 -4.17 -7.11 -10.60
CA ASP A 462 -5.21 -7.18 -9.59
C ASP A 462 -6.10 -5.93 -9.64
N LEU A 463 -7.33 -6.10 -10.09
CA LEU A 463 -8.36 -5.08 -10.27
C LEU A 463 -9.55 -5.30 -9.31
N SER A 464 -9.35 -6.07 -8.24
CA SER A 464 -10.44 -6.58 -7.37
C SER A 464 -11.32 -5.50 -6.74
N HIS A 465 -10.80 -4.29 -6.60
CA HIS A 465 -11.48 -3.17 -5.94
C HIS A 465 -11.66 -1.96 -6.86
N LEU A 466 -11.73 -2.22 -8.16
CA LEU A 466 -11.85 -1.21 -9.18
C LEU A 466 -13.32 -0.87 -9.48
N GLN A 467 -13.68 0.40 -9.31
CA GLN A 467 -14.96 0.93 -9.73
C GLN A 467 -14.74 1.90 -10.88
N ILE A 468 -15.34 1.60 -12.04
CA ILE A 468 -15.27 2.44 -13.24
C ILE A 468 -16.65 3.07 -13.45
N PHE A 469 -16.74 4.40 -13.30
CA PHE A 469 -18.02 5.13 -13.32
C PHE A 469 -18.17 6.11 -14.48
N GLY A 470 -17.15 6.27 -15.33
CA GLY A 470 -17.10 7.30 -16.34
C GLY A 470 -18.28 7.24 -17.33
N THR A 471 -18.68 8.40 -17.84
CA THR A 471 -19.48 8.44 -19.07
C THR A 471 -18.57 7.89 -20.18
N PRO A 472 -18.93 6.79 -20.86
CA PRO A 472 -18.05 6.17 -21.83
C PRO A 472 -17.78 7.14 -22.99
N ARG A 473 -16.68 7.88 -22.91
CA ARG A 473 -16.22 8.79 -23.97
C ARG A 473 -15.68 7.90 -25.07
N ARG A 474 -16.40 7.84 -26.20
CA ARG A 474 -16.11 7.02 -27.39
C ARG A 474 -16.24 5.51 -27.15
N GLY A 475 -17.45 4.99 -27.39
CA GLY A 475 -17.61 3.58 -27.75
C GLY A 475 -18.08 2.65 -26.63
N GLY A 476 -18.35 3.16 -25.42
CA GLY A 476 -18.92 2.30 -24.37
C GLY A 476 -17.91 1.56 -23.52
N ILE A 477 -16.61 1.67 -23.77
CA ILE A 477 -15.57 0.87 -23.10
C ILE A 477 -15.20 1.49 -21.76
N GLY A 478 -15.30 0.71 -20.68
CA GLY A 478 -14.85 1.12 -19.34
C GLY A 478 -13.46 0.58 -19.00
N LEU A 479 -13.17 -0.67 -19.35
CA LEU A 479 -11.86 -1.32 -19.16
C LEU A 479 -11.37 -1.90 -20.48
N LYS A 480 -10.16 -1.53 -20.89
CA LYS A 480 -9.50 -2.03 -22.09
C LYS A 480 -8.14 -2.64 -21.72
N VAL A 481 -7.92 -3.89 -22.08
CA VAL A 481 -6.65 -4.62 -21.94
C VAL A 481 -6.34 -5.26 -23.29
N VAL A 482 -5.51 -4.60 -24.11
CA VAL A 482 -5.31 -4.99 -25.51
C VAL A 482 -3.84 -5.20 -25.81
N ASP A 483 -3.52 -6.23 -26.60
CA ASP A 483 -2.15 -6.55 -27.01
C ASP A 483 -1.19 -6.69 -25.81
N THR A 484 -1.70 -7.12 -24.65
CA THR A 484 -1.00 -7.08 -23.37
C THR A 484 -0.57 -8.48 -22.94
N ARG A 485 0.64 -8.58 -22.37
CA ARG A 485 1.18 -9.81 -21.81
C ARG A 485 1.18 -9.74 -20.28
N ILE A 486 0.51 -10.71 -19.65
CA ILE A 486 0.43 -10.88 -18.20
C ILE A 486 1.01 -12.27 -17.89
N ASP A 487 2.14 -12.33 -17.19
CA ASP A 487 2.79 -13.60 -16.83
C ASP A 487 2.17 -14.24 -15.57
N GLY A 488 1.37 -13.51 -14.80
CA GLY A 488 0.56 -14.01 -13.68
C GLY A 488 -0.95 -14.01 -13.97
N ASN A 489 -1.76 -13.73 -12.95
CA ASN A 489 -3.22 -13.72 -13.03
C ASN A 489 -3.77 -12.36 -13.48
N LEU A 490 -4.98 -12.36 -14.04
CA LEU A 490 -5.85 -11.19 -14.18
C LEU A 490 -7.04 -11.38 -13.23
N GLU A 491 -7.13 -10.58 -12.17
CA GLU A 491 -8.14 -10.72 -11.13
C GLU A 491 -9.06 -9.49 -11.13
N LEU A 492 -10.35 -9.63 -11.49
CA LEU A 492 -11.39 -8.61 -11.26
C LEU A 492 -12.03 -8.74 -9.87
N TRP A 493 -11.63 -9.76 -9.13
CA TRP A 493 -12.04 -10.02 -7.75
C TRP A 493 -11.04 -10.95 -7.06
N SER A 494 -10.85 -10.77 -5.75
CA SER A 494 -9.95 -11.59 -4.95
C SER A 494 -10.58 -11.97 -3.61
N ALA A 495 -10.79 -13.28 -3.41
CA ALA A 495 -11.24 -13.84 -2.12
C ALA A 495 -10.29 -13.49 -0.97
N ARG A 496 -8.99 -13.38 -1.27
CA ARG A 496 -7.96 -13.11 -0.26
C ARG A 496 -8.09 -11.73 0.35
N ALA A 497 -8.56 -10.75 -0.42
CA ALA A 497 -8.82 -9.40 0.10
C ALA A 497 -9.92 -9.43 1.15
N PHE A 498 -10.97 -10.22 0.92
CA PHE A 498 -12.08 -10.39 1.87
C PHE A 498 -11.63 -11.03 3.19
N CYS A 499 -10.86 -12.13 3.13
CA CYS A 499 -10.49 -12.88 4.34
C CYS A 499 -9.38 -12.23 5.18
N LYS A 500 -8.37 -11.59 4.56
CA LYS A 500 -7.26 -10.99 5.32
C LYS A 500 -7.68 -9.76 6.11
N GLU A 501 -8.72 -9.06 5.69
CA GLU A 501 -9.19 -7.84 6.35
C GLU A 501 -10.16 -8.13 7.51
N SER A 502 -10.72 -9.35 7.57
CA SER A 502 -11.68 -9.80 8.59
C SER A 502 -11.07 -10.44 9.85
N ASP A 503 -9.74 -10.63 9.93
CA ASP A 503 -9.08 -11.33 11.06
C ASP A 503 -9.02 -10.52 12.39
N GLY A 504 -9.73 -9.39 12.50
CA GLY A 504 -9.96 -8.66 13.77
C GLY A 504 -11.43 -8.72 14.19
N ASP A 505 -11.76 -8.39 15.45
CA ASP A 505 -13.09 -8.41 16.12
C ASP A 505 -14.24 -7.59 15.45
N LEU A 506 -14.22 -7.43 14.12
CA LEU A 506 -15.06 -6.57 13.31
C LEU A 506 -16.29 -7.27 12.71
N ALA A 507 -16.74 -8.36 13.32
CA ALA A 507 -17.82 -9.19 12.78
C ALA A 507 -19.18 -8.48 12.66
N ASP A 508 -19.41 -7.37 13.38
CA ASP A 508 -20.76 -6.78 13.50
C ASP A 508 -21.10 -5.69 12.45
N ASP A 509 -20.10 -5.03 11.85
CA ASP A 509 -20.34 -4.03 10.78
C ASP A 509 -20.06 -4.67 9.41
N ILE A 510 -21.01 -5.50 8.94
CA ILE A 510 -20.93 -6.22 7.66
C ILE A 510 -20.84 -5.20 6.51
N VAL A 511 -19.62 -4.99 6.04
CA VAL A 511 -19.36 -4.16 4.87
C VAL A 511 -20.00 -4.81 3.66
N LYS A 512 -20.76 -4.02 2.93
CA LYS A 512 -21.62 -4.52 1.87
C LYS A 512 -20.76 -5.14 0.76
N PRO A 513 -20.94 -6.42 0.41
CA PRO A 513 -20.08 -7.13 -0.55
C PRO A 513 -19.96 -6.46 -1.92
N TRP A 514 -20.93 -5.62 -2.31
CA TRP A 514 -20.86 -4.86 -3.56
C TRP A 514 -19.74 -3.82 -3.59
N GLU A 515 -19.17 -3.43 -2.43
CA GLU A 515 -18.03 -2.52 -2.33
C GLU A 515 -16.70 -3.23 -2.62
N PHE A 516 -16.69 -4.57 -2.67
CA PHE A 516 -15.49 -5.40 -2.84
C PHE A 516 -15.41 -6.15 -4.19
N SER A 517 -16.26 -5.82 -5.14
CA SER A 517 -16.21 -6.38 -6.50
C SER A 517 -15.89 -5.31 -7.52
N ALA A 518 -15.15 -5.66 -8.59
CA ALA A 518 -15.01 -4.75 -9.71
C ALA A 518 -16.38 -4.40 -10.30
N ALA A 519 -16.70 -3.11 -10.36
CA ALA A 519 -17.94 -2.58 -10.91
C ALA A 519 -17.59 -1.66 -12.07
N ILE A 520 -17.85 -2.11 -13.29
CA ILE A 520 -17.38 -1.47 -14.52
C ILE A 520 -18.59 -0.99 -15.32
N ALA A 521 -18.78 0.32 -15.36
CA ALA A 521 -19.73 0.96 -16.28
C ALA A 521 -19.12 0.96 -17.68
N GLY A 522 -19.71 0.17 -18.58
CA GLY A 522 -19.24 0.02 -19.96
C GLY A 522 -18.83 -1.41 -20.31
N ASP A 523 -18.07 -1.53 -21.39
CA ASP A 523 -17.50 -2.78 -21.89
C ASP A 523 -16.15 -3.06 -21.19
N VAL A 524 -15.88 -4.34 -20.97
CA VAL A 524 -14.57 -4.89 -20.61
C VAL A 524 -14.00 -5.58 -21.85
N VAL A 525 -12.95 -5.01 -22.43
CA VAL A 525 -12.33 -5.51 -23.66
C VAL A 525 -10.94 -6.04 -23.36
N ILE A 526 -10.78 -7.36 -23.30
CA ILE A 526 -9.52 -8.08 -23.11
C ILE A 526 -9.18 -8.83 -24.41
N GLN A 527 -8.56 -8.14 -25.37
CA GLN A 527 -8.32 -8.69 -26.70
C GLN A 527 -6.84 -8.88 -27.01
N ARG A 528 -6.54 -9.88 -27.85
CA ARG A 528 -5.17 -10.15 -28.35
C ARG A 528 -4.12 -10.22 -27.23
N SER A 529 -4.55 -10.63 -26.05
CA SER A 529 -3.73 -10.59 -24.85
C SER A 529 -3.31 -11.99 -24.44
N LYS A 530 -2.12 -12.12 -23.85
CA LYS A 530 -1.58 -13.38 -23.35
C LYS A 530 -1.50 -13.34 -21.84
N ILE A 531 -2.29 -14.17 -21.18
CA ILE A 531 -2.38 -14.26 -19.71
C ILE A 531 -1.89 -15.65 -19.33
N SER A 532 -0.79 -15.76 -18.61
CA SER A 532 -0.18 -17.06 -18.32
C SER A 532 -0.78 -17.74 -17.09
N GLY A 533 -1.39 -16.99 -16.18
CA GLY A 533 -2.17 -17.49 -15.04
C GLY A 533 -3.67 -17.51 -15.29
N ASP A 534 -4.44 -17.36 -14.20
CA ASP A 534 -5.90 -17.39 -14.23
C ASP A 534 -6.50 -16.04 -14.65
N VAL A 535 -7.66 -16.08 -15.30
CA VAL A 535 -8.55 -14.93 -15.48
C VAL A 535 -9.75 -15.11 -14.55
N VAL A 536 -9.81 -14.31 -13.48
CA VAL A 536 -10.84 -14.39 -12.45
C VAL A 536 -11.83 -13.23 -12.62
N LEU A 537 -12.99 -13.54 -13.19
CA LEU A 537 -14.15 -12.66 -13.38
C LEU A 537 -15.22 -12.83 -12.29
N THR A 538 -14.99 -13.72 -11.32
CA THR A 538 -15.89 -13.97 -10.18
C THR A 538 -16.42 -12.65 -9.59
N PHE A 539 -17.74 -12.47 -9.53
CA PHE A 539 -18.43 -11.27 -9.01
C PHE A 539 -18.19 -9.96 -9.76
N ALA A 540 -17.48 -9.96 -10.89
CA ALA A 540 -17.34 -8.77 -11.71
C ALA A 540 -18.71 -8.31 -12.22
N LYS A 541 -19.01 -7.02 -12.07
CA LYS A 541 -20.25 -6.40 -12.54
C LYS A 541 -19.93 -5.48 -13.69
N VAL A 542 -20.26 -5.91 -14.90
CA VAL A 542 -19.99 -5.18 -16.13
C VAL A 542 -21.33 -4.75 -16.72
N SER A 543 -21.55 -3.46 -16.91
CA SER A 543 -22.87 -2.98 -17.33
C SER A 543 -23.21 -3.29 -18.79
N ARG A 544 -22.22 -3.74 -19.59
CA ARG A 544 -22.36 -4.07 -21.01
C ARG A 544 -21.61 -5.37 -21.36
N MET A 545 -20.67 -5.33 -22.30
CA MET A 545 -20.03 -6.53 -22.84
C MET A 545 -18.73 -6.89 -22.11
N ILE A 546 -18.46 -8.17 -21.94
CA ILE A 546 -17.13 -8.70 -21.67
C ILE A 546 -16.63 -9.35 -22.96
N ASP A 547 -15.54 -8.87 -23.52
CA ASP A 547 -14.94 -9.37 -24.76
C ASP A 547 -13.53 -9.89 -24.51
N LEU A 548 -13.37 -11.21 -24.52
CA LEU A 548 -12.11 -11.94 -24.36
C LEU A 548 -11.55 -12.43 -25.71
N SER A 549 -12.01 -11.87 -26.84
CA SER A 549 -11.68 -12.41 -28.15
C SER A 549 -10.20 -12.32 -28.49
N ASP A 550 -9.69 -13.30 -29.24
CA ASP A 550 -8.30 -13.39 -29.69
C ASP A 550 -7.26 -13.49 -28.56
N SER A 551 -7.68 -13.76 -27.33
CA SER A 551 -6.79 -13.87 -26.17
C SER A 551 -6.39 -15.32 -25.88
N SER A 552 -5.31 -15.48 -25.10
CA SER A 552 -4.85 -16.79 -24.61
C SER A 552 -4.69 -16.76 -23.09
N VAL A 553 -5.24 -17.78 -22.42
CA VAL A 553 -5.24 -17.96 -20.97
C VAL A 553 -4.56 -19.29 -20.63
N GLY A 554 -3.44 -19.21 -19.92
CA GLY A 554 -2.64 -20.37 -19.51
C GLY A 554 -3.20 -21.12 -18.30
N GLY A 555 -3.95 -20.42 -17.44
CA GLY A 555 -4.69 -20.99 -16.31
C GLY A 555 -6.18 -21.15 -16.59
N ASP A 556 -6.98 -20.97 -15.55
CA ASP A 556 -8.44 -21.07 -15.61
C ASP A 556 -9.10 -19.74 -16.02
N LEU A 557 -10.23 -19.80 -16.72
CA LEU A 557 -11.17 -18.69 -16.84
C LEU A 557 -12.34 -18.89 -15.87
N LYS A 558 -12.41 -18.10 -14.80
CA LYS A 558 -13.34 -18.27 -13.68
C LYS A 558 -14.33 -17.12 -13.58
N ALA A 559 -15.59 -17.37 -13.92
CA ALA A 559 -16.76 -16.61 -13.49
C ALA A 559 -17.59 -17.47 -12.52
N ALA A 560 -16.94 -18.01 -11.49
CA ALA A 560 -17.53 -18.94 -10.51
C ALA A 560 -18.49 -18.21 -9.55
N SER A 561 -19.40 -18.95 -8.93
CA SER A 561 -20.25 -18.43 -7.84
C SER A 561 -19.52 -18.61 -6.50
N THR A 562 -19.91 -17.88 -5.45
CA THR A 562 -19.47 -18.18 -4.07
C THR A 562 -19.64 -19.66 -3.70
N LEU A 563 -20.62 -20.34 -4.29
CA LEU A 563 -20.93 -21.75 -4.02
C LEU A 563 -19.90 -22.73 -4.60
N THR A 564 -19.30 -22.41 -5.74
CA THR A 564 -18.27 -23.23 -6.40
C THR A 564 -16.86 -22.78 -6.04
N HIS A 565 -16.71 -21.56 -5.53
CA HIS A 565 -15.42 -21.02 -5.13
C HIS A 565 -14.96 -21.61 -3.78
N SER A 566 -14.20 -22.70 -3.82
CA SER A 566 -13.70 -23.44 -2.65
C SER A 566 -12.84 -22.62 -1.68
N ALA A 567 -12.40 -21.42 -2.05
CA ALA A 567 -11.48 -20.61 -1.25
C ALA A 567 -12.12 -19.84 -0.07
N LEU A 568 -13.46 -19.75 0.00
CA LEU A 568 -14.13 -18.99 1.07
C LEU A 568 -14.23 -19.72 2.43
N GLY A 569 -13.73 -20.96 2.52
CA GLY A 569 -13.75 -21.75 3.76
C GLY A 569 -15.14 -22.21 4.17
N GLU A 570 -15.23 -23.27 4.99
CA GLU A 570 -16.49 -23.89 5.45
C GLU A 570 -17.24 -23.06 6.52
N SER A 571 -17.04 -21.75 6.60
CA SER A 571 -17.73 -20.93 7.61
C SER A 571 -19.17 -20.67 7.18
N ASP A 572 -20.08 -21.55 7.63
CA ASP A 572 -21.54 -21.41 7.45
C ASP A 572 -22.07 -20.03 7.87
N GLN A 573 -21.37 -19.35 8.79
CA GLN A 573 -21.71 -18.01 9.28
C GLN A 573 -21.58 -16.93 8.20
N ILE A 574 -20.48 -16.93 7.43
CA ILE A 574 -20.25 -15.95 6.34
C ILE A 574 -21.35 -16.08 5.29
N HIS A 575 -21.75 -17.30 4.97
CA HIS A 575 -22.84 -17.54 4.03
C HIS A 575 -24.20 -17.02 4.55
N ALA A 576 -24.50 -17.19 5.84
CA ALA A 576 -25.75 -16.72 6.44
C ALA A 576 -25.88 -15.19 6.40
N ASP A 577 -24.82 -14.47 6.76
CA ASP A 577 -24.79 -13.01 6.84
C ASP A 577 -24.84 -12.36 5.45
N MET A 578 -24.28 -13.03 4.44
CA MET A 578 -24.29 -12.59 3.05
C MET A 578 -25.66 -12.72 2.34
N HIS A 579 -26.64 -13.45 2.89
CA HIS A 579 -27.93 -13.69 2.20
C HIS A 579 -28.87 -12.47 2.14
N GLY A 580 -28.65 -11.42 2.95
CA GLY A 580 -29.54 -10.25 3.04
C GLY A 580 -29.29 -9.12 2.03
N LEU A 581 -28.18 -9.15 1.27
CA LEU A 581 -27.65 -7.98 0.54
C LEU A 581 -27.75 -8.06 -0.99
N ASP A 582 -28.29 -9.15 -1.54
CA ASP A 582 -28.43 -9.37 -2.99
C ASP A 582 -29.92 -9.52 -3.37
N PRO A 583 -30.51 -8.61 -4.18
CA PRO A 583 -31.90 -8.70 -4.62
C PRO A 583 -32.19 -9.91 -5.52
N LEU A 584 -31.15 -10.60 -6.03
CA LEU A 584 -31.24 -11.86 -6.78
C LEU A 584 -30.78 -13.08 -5.94
N ALA A 585 -31.17 -13.08 -4.66
CA ALA A 585 -31.15 -14.25 -3.76
C ALA A 585 -29.76 -14.77 -3.31
N GLY A 586 -28.75 -13.91 -3.19
CA GLY A 586 -27.52 -14.20 -2.44
C GLY A 586 -26.54 -15.12 -3.16
N THR A 587 -26.51 -15.11 -4.50
CA THR A 587 -25.64 -16.03 -5.26
C THR A 587 -24.33 -15.41 -5.73
N TYR A 588 -24.13 -14.09 -5.53
CA TYR A 588 -22.90 -13.35 -5.87
C TYR A 588 -22.36 -13.81 -7.22
N ARG A 589 -22.86 -13.21 -8.29
CA ARG A 589 -22.59 -13.66 -9.65
C ARG A 589 -21.78 -12.63 -10.42
N ALA A 590 -20.96 -13.09 -11.35
CA ALA A 590 -20.46 -12.22 -12.40
C ALA A 590 -21.65 -11.81 -13.29
N VAL A 591 -21.79 -10.52 -13.59
CA VAL A 591 -22.93 -9.99 -14.36
C VAL A 591 -22.40 -9.22 -15.57
N CYS A 592 -22.93 -9.52 -16.75
CA CYS A 592 -22.69 -8.75 -17.98
C CYS A 592 -23.90 -8.83 -18.92
N ASN A 593 -23.96 -8.01 -19.96
CA ASN A 593 -25.02 -8.10 -20.98
C ASN A 593 -24.64 -9.05 -22.12
N GLN A 594 -23.35 -9.19 -22.39
CA GLN A 594 -22.85 -10.08 -23.43
C GLN A 594 -21.46 -10.59 -23.04
N LEU A 595 -21.18 -11.86 -23.30
CA LEU A 595 -19.83 -12.43 -23.15
C LEU A 595 -19.34 -12.92 -24.52
N LYS A 596 -18.24 -12.35 -25.02
CA LYS A 596 -17.55 -12.79 -26.23
C LYS A 596 -16.24 -13.43 -25.88
N MET A 597 -15.96 -14.60 -26.46
CA MET A 597 -14.76 -15.40 -26.27
C MET A 597 -14.27 -15.90 -27.63
N ARG A 598 -14.50 -15.16 -28.71
CA ARG A 598 -14.21 -15.65 -30.05
C ARG A 598 -12.70 -15.89 -30.22
N MET A 599 -12.30 -17.06 -30.72
CA MET A 599 -10.88 -17.43 -30.87
C MET A 599 -10.09 -17.43 -29.55
N LEU A 600 -10.77 -17.53 -28.40
CA LEU A 600 -10.13 -17.68 -27.09
C LEU A 600 -9.45 -19.05 -26.99
N ARG A 601 -8.19 -19.07 -26.54
CA ARG A 601 -7.49 -20.29 -26.15
C ARG A 601 -7.35 -20.36 -24.64
N CYS A 602 -7.81 -21.45 -24.03
CA CYS A 602 -7.69 -21.71 -22.60
C CYS A 602 -7.01 -23.06 -22.36
N ASP A 603 -5.86 -23.03 -21.69
CA ASP A 603 -5.06 -24.23 -21.42
C ASP A 603 -5.62 -25.09 -20.27
N ASN A 604 -6.56 -24.56 -19.48
CA ASN A 604 -7.21 -25.28 -18.38
C ASN A 604 -8.75 -25.17 -18.46
N ASP A 605 -9.44 -25.01 -17.31
CA ASP A 605 -10.90 -25.02 -17.24
C ASP A 605 -11.49 -23.63 -17.54
N ILE A 606 -12.67 -23.61 -18.18
CA ILE A 606 -13.54 -22.43 -18.24
C ILE A 606 -14.74 -22.69 -17.33
N ASP A 607 -14.77 -22.06 -16.16
CA ASP A 607 -15.85 -22.16 -15.19
C ASP A 607 -16.74 -20.91 -15.23
N LEU A 608 -17.96 -21.05 -15.76
CA LEU A 608 -18.99 -20.01 -15.83
C LEU A 608 -20.14 -20.27 -14.86
N THR A 609 -19.98 -21.14 -13.87
CA THR A 609 -21.07 -21.56 -12.96
C THR A 609 -21.68 -20.43 -12.12
N GLY A 610 -21.03 -19.27 -12.05
CA GLY A 610 -21.56 -18.05 -11.42
C GLY A 610 -21.77 -16.88 -12.38
N LEU A 611 -21.86 -17.11 -13.69
CA LEU A 611 -22.13 -16.07 -14.67
C LEU A 611 -23.65 -15.81 -14.79
N THR A 612 -24.06 -14.55 -14.87
CA THR A 612 -25.41 -14.14 -15.27
C THR A 612 -25.31 -13.12 -16.40
N ILE A 613 -25.91 -13.47 -17.54
CA ILE A 613 -26.05 -12.56 -18.66
C ILE A 613 -27.43 -11.90 -18.59
N VAL A 614 -27.47 -10.56 -18.61
CA VAL A 614 -28.71 -9.77 -18.50
C VAL A 614 -28.99 -9.09 -19.84
N ALA A 615 -30.21 -9.21 -20.37
CA ALA A 615 -30.57 -8.49 -21.58
C ALA A 615 -30.59 -6.97 -21.30
N ASP A 616 -29.96 -6.19 -22.16
CA ASP A 616 -29.99 -4.73 -22.06
C ASP A 616 -31.37 -4.23 -22.49
N SER A 617 -32.23 -3.89 -21.53
CA SER A 617 -33.56 -3.36 -21.85
C SER A 617 -33.54 -2.02 -22.59
N SER A 618 -32.39 -1.33 -22.62
CA SER A 618 -32.26 -0.03 -23.28
C SER A 618 -31.97 -0.13 -24.78
N ASP A 619 -31.42 -1.25 -25.26
CA ASP A 619 -31.10 -1.46 -26.67
C ASP A 619 -32.12 -2.42 -27.33
N GLN A 620 -33.21 -1.84 -27.86
CA GLN A 620 -34.29 -2.57 -28.57
C GLN A 620 -33.81 -3.40 -29.78
N ARG A 621 -32.52 -3.35 -30.15
CA ARG A 621 -31.97 -4.14 -31.26
C ARG A 621 -31.22 -5.39 -30.81
N SER A 622 -30.78 -5.46 -29.56
CA SER A 622 -30.10 -6.62 -28.99
C SER A 622 -30.92 -7.14 -27.81
N ASP A 623 -32.13 -7.61 -28.10
CA ASP A 623 -33.12 -8.00 -27.09
C ASP A 623 -32.70 -9.21 -26.23
N VAL A 624 -31.58 -9.86 -26.54
CA VAL A 624 -31.16 -11.08 -25.83
C VAL A 624 -29.68 -11.05 -25.51
N GLY A 625 -29.36 -11.26 -24.23
CA GLY A 625 -27.99 -11.34 -23.75
C GLY A 625 -27.31 -12.62 -24.24
N ASP A 626 -26.25 -12.47 -25.03
CA ASP A 626 -25.61 -13.57 -25.76
C ASP A 626 -24.25 -13.97 -25.17
N LEU A 627 -23.94 -15.27 -25.28
CA LEU A 627 -22.62 -15.84 -25.04
C LEU A 627 -22.05 -16.34 -26.38
N SER A 628 -21.08 -15.63 -26.94
CA SER A 628 -20.45 -15.98 -28.21
C SER A 628 -19.04 -16.51 -28.00
N ALA A 629 -18.85 -17.80 -28.21
CA ALA A 629 -17.60 -18.51 -27.99
C ALA A 629 -17.24 -19.35 -29.23
N GLY A 630 -17.30 -18.75 -30.42
CA GLY A 630 -16.87 -19.41 -31.65
C GLY A 630 -15.36 -19.52 -31.75
N TYR A 631 -14.86 -20.61 -32.35
CA TYR A 631 -13.43 -20.90 -32.53
C TYR A 631 -12.64 -21.02 -31.23
N ILE A 632 -13.28 -21.37 -30.11
CA ILE A 632 -12.54 -21.54 -28.84
C ILE A 632 -11.77 -22.84 -28.82
N GLU A 633 -10.60 -22.84 -28.17
CA GLU A 633 -9.81 -24.02 -27.90
C GLU A 633 -9.65 -24.15 -26.38
N VAL A 634 -10.27 -25.17 -25.78
CA VAL A 634 -10.25 -25.40 -24.34
C VAL A 634 -9.76 -26.81 -24.05
N LYS A 635 -8.60 -26.91 -23.39
CA LYS A 635 -8.00 -28.20 -23.02
C LYS A 635 -8.68 -28.84 -21.81
N GLY A 636 -9.19 -28.04 -20.88
CA GLY A 636 -9.94 -28.51 -19.70
C GLY A 636 -11.44 -28.61 -19.94
N ASP A 637 -12.19 -28.48 -18.85
CA ASP A 637 -13.65 -28.55 -18.82
C ASP A 637 -14.25 -27.14 -19.01
N VAL A 638 -15.28 -27.02 -19.86
CA VAL A 638 -16.16 -25.85 -19.93
C VAL A 638 -17.39 -26.13 -19.08
N LYS A 639 -17.48 -25.48 -17.91
CA LYS A 639 -18.52 -25.70 -16.89
C LYS A 639 -19.50 -24.52 -16.88
N LEU A 640 -20.74 -24.76 -17.30
CA LEU A 640 -21.87 -23.85 -17.08
C LEU A 640 -22.76 -24.33 -15.93
N TYR A 641 -22.48 -25.52 -15.39
CA TYR A 641 -23.22 -26.10 -14.28
C TYR A 641 -22.29 -26.96 -13.43
N GLU A 642 -22.41 -26.82 -12.11
CA GLU A 642 -21.77 -27.68 -11.15
C GLU A 642 -22.72 -27.95 -9.98
N LYS A 643 -22.73 -29.20 -9.53
CA LYS A 643 -23.48 -29.62 -8.36
C LYS A 643 -22.49 -29.92 -7.25
N ASP A 644 -22.53 -29.12 -6.19
CA ASP A 644 -21.79 -29.47 -5.01
C ASP A 644 -22.35 -30.78 -4.45
N THR A 645 -21.47 -31.73 -4.20
CA THR A 645 -21.84 -33.02 -3.61
C THR A 645 -22.01 -32.93 -2.10
N ARG A 646 -21.45 -31.88 -1.47
CA ARG A 646 -21.50 -31.65 -0.03
C ARG A 646 -22.74 -30.88 0.38
N GLN A 647 -23.14 -29.86 -0.39
CA GLN A 647 -24.34 -29.08 -0.15
C GLN A 647 -25.41 -29.30 -1.23
N PRO A 648 -26.73 -29.23 -0.92
CA PRO A 648 -27.79 -29.38 -1.92
C PRO A 648 -27.91 -28.19 -2.89
N ARG A 649 -26.86 -27.38 -3.01
CA ARG A 649 -26.82 -26.16 -3.81
C ARG A 649 -26.18 -26.46 -5.16
N GLU A 650 -26.76 -25.88 -6.21
CA GLU A 650 -26.33 -26.04 -7.59
C GLU A 650 -25.89 -24.67 -8.09
N ALA A 651 -24.69 -24.59 -8.66
CA ALA A 651 -24.20 -23.39 -9.33
C ALA A 651 -24.42 -23.56 -10.83
N TYR A 652 -24.90 -22.50 -11.49
CA TYR A 652 -25.20 -22.52 -12.91
C TYR A 652 -25.09 -21.14 -13.53
N ALA A 653 -24.57 -21.08 -14.75
CA ALA A 653 -24.58 -19.90 -15.60
C ALA A 653 -26.03 -19.57 -16.00
N MET A 654 -26.44 -18.30 -16.02
CA MET A 654 -27.72 -17.85 -16.58
C MET A 654 -27.46 -17.10 -17.89
N VAL A 655 -27.87 -17.69 -19.01
CA VAL A 655 -27.69 -17.17 -20.37
C VAL A 655 -29.07 -17.13 -21.03
N PRO A 656 -29.80 -16.00 -20.98
CA PRO A 656 -31.15 -15.92 -21.52
C PRO A 656 -31.17 -15.94 -23.06
N GLY A 657 -30.08 -15.57 -23.71
CA GLY A 657 -29.92 -15.61 -25.16
C GLY A 657 -29.27 -16.89 -25.65
N LYS A 658 -28.33 -16.73 -26.57
CA LYS A 658 -27.72 -17.83 -27.30
C LYS A 658 -26.33 -18.17 -26.77
N LEU A 659 -26.02 -19.47 -26.68
CA LEU A 659 -24.65 -19.98 -26.55
C LEU A 659 -24.13 -20.41 -27.92
N VAL A 660 -23.22 -19.63 -28.50
CA VAL A 660 -22.60 -19.90 -29.80
C VAL A 660 -21.26 -20.58 -29.60
N LEU A 661 -21.09 -21.80 -30.14
CA LEU A 661 -19.86 -22.60 -30.01
C LEU A 661 -19.28 -23.03 -31.38
N SER A 662 -19.59 -22.30 -32.45
CA SER A 662 -19.20 -22.64 -33.82
C SER A 662 -17.70 -22.93 -33.94
N ASP A 663 -17.32 -24.02 -34.61
CA ASP A 663 -15.93 -24.40 -34.86
C ASP A 663 -15.03 -24.47 -33.59
N SER A 664 -15.61 -24.84 -32.45
CA SER A 664 -14.90 -24.88 -31.17
C SER A 664 -14.34 -26.27 -30.85
N HIS A 665 -13.18 -26.31 -30.22
CA HIS A 665 -12.51 -27.51 -29.71
C HIS A 665 -12.58 -27.52 -28.19
N ILE A 666 -13.43 -28.39 -27.63
CA ILE A 666 -13.69 -28.43 -26.18
C ILE A 666 -13.51 -29.86 -25.68
N THR A 667 -12.63 -30.10 -24.72
CA THR A 667 -12.45 -31.45 -24.16
C THR A 667 -13.72 -31.95 -23.50
N ARG A 668 -14.33 -31.14 -22.63
CA ARG A 668 -15.60 -31.48 -21.98
C ARG A 668 -16.50 -30.26 -21.81
N LEU A 669 -17.78 -30.40 -22.14
CA LEU A 669 -18.80 -29.39 -21.91
C LEU A 669 -19.81 -29.90 -20.87
N ILE A 670 -20.00 -29.14 -19.78
CA ILE A 670 -20.94 -29.44 -18.71
C ILE A 670 -21.99 -28.34 -18.65
N VAL A 671 -23.23 -28.68 -19.00
CA VAL A 671 -24.37 -27.74 -19.07
C VAL A 671 -25.58 -28.26 -18.29
N SER A 672 -26.44 -27.33 -17.90
CA SER A 672 -27.76 -27.63 -17.33
C SER A 672 -28.83 -26.85 -18.08
N ALA A 673 -29.99 -27.48 -18.24
CA ALA A 673 -31.16 -26.84 -18.85
C ALA A 673 -31.59 -25.57 -18.11
N TYR A 674 -31.29 -25.44 -16.81
CA TYR A 674 -31.61 -24.23 -16.05
C TYR A 674 -30.79 -23.01 -16.43
N GLY A 675 -29.67 -23.22 -17.13
CA GLY A 675 -28.85 -22.11 -17.55
C GLY A 675 -29.43 -21.29 -18.69
N PHE A 676 -30.52 -21.75 -19.32
CA PHE A 676 -31.15 -21.09 -20.47
C PHE A 676 -32.61 -20.76 -20.19
N PRO A 677 -32.89 -19.79 -19.30
CA PRO A 677 -34.27 -19.42 -18.98
C PRO A 677 -34.98 -18.88 -20.23
N ALA A 678 -36.19 -19.34 -20.49
CA ALA A 678 -37.02 -18.76 -21.53
C ALA A 678 -37.40 -17.33 -21.13
N TYR A 679 -37.24 -16.39 -22.07
CA TYR A 679 -37.61 -15.00 -21.83
C TYR A 679 -39.13 -14.87 -22.03
N ASP A 680 -39.89 -14.84 -20.93
CA ASP A 680 -41.37 -14.81 -20.93
C ASP A 680 -41.98 -13.62 -21.68
N ASN A 681 -41.19 -12.56 -21.92
CA ASN A 681 -41.61 -11.36 -22.67
C ASN A 681 -41.02 -11.30 -24.09
N ALA A 682 -40.38 -12.36 -24.59
CA ALA A 682 -39.93 -12.38 -25.97
C ALA A 682 -41.16 -12.23 -26.88
N PRO A 683 -41.18 -11.27 -27.83
CA PRO A 683 -42.29 -11.12 -28.76
C PRO A 683 -42.54 -12.48 -29.42
N THR A 684 -43.80 -12.94 -29.43
CA THR A 684 -44.19 -14.20 -30.07
C THR A 684 -43.56 -14.23 -31.45
N PRO A 685 -42.66 -15.20 -31.74
CA PRO A 685 -41.93 -15.21 -33.00
C PRO A 685 -42.93 -15.17 -34.15
N ASP A 686 -42.70 -14.27 -35.10
CA ASP A 686 -43.43 -14.23 -36.35
C ASP A 686 -43.39 -15.64 -36.95
N ALA A 687 -44.56 -16.28 -37.11
CA ALA A 687 -44.71 -17.69 -37.46
C ALA A 687 -44.04 -18.08 -38.79
N THR A 688 -43.56 -17.09 -39.54
CA THR A 688 -42.88 -17.23 -40.83
C THR A 688 -41.35 -17.30 -40.74
N LYS A 689 -40.74 -16.97 -39.59
CA LYS A 689 -39.30 -17.15 -39.36
C LYS A 689 -39.10 -18.40 -38.50
N PRO A 690 -38.26 -19.37 -38.92
CA PRO A 690 -37.88 -20.47 -38.03
C PRO A 690 -37.36 -19.82 -36.75
N ALA A 691 -37.90 -20.21 -35.60
CA ALA A 691 -37.50 -19.65 -34.32
C ALA A 691 -35.98 -19.67 -34.27
N ASP A 692 -35.33 -18.51 -34.30
CA ASP A 692 -33.90 -18.41 -34.07
C ASP A 692 -33.72 -18.89 -32.63
N ALA A 693 -33.41 -20.18 -32.52
CA ALA A 693 -33.60 -20.93 -31.29
C ALA A 693 -32.77 -20.31 -30.17
N ILE A 694 -33.47 -19.84 -29.14
CA ILE A 694 -32.88 -19.55 -27.83
C ILE A 694 -32.33 -20.89 -27.32
N GLY A 695 -31.04 -20.94 -27.02
CA GLY A 695 -30.33 -22.18 -26.68
C GLY A 695 -28.89 -22.21 -27.15
N VAL A 696 -28.26 -23.37 -27.06
CA VAL A 696 -26.96 -23.62 -27.73
C VAL A 696 -27.23 -23.71 -29.23
N ALA A 697 -26.43 -23.08 -30.08
CA ALA A 697 -26.61 -23.30 -31.52
C ALA A 697 -25.34 -23.19 -32.39
N ARG A 698 -25.30 -24.12 -33.36
CA ARG A 698 -24.67 -24.10 -34.69
C ARG A 698 -23.19 -24.50 -34.86
N ASP A 699 -22.75 -24.46 -36.13
CA ASP A 699 -22.05 -25.44 -36.96
C ASP A 699 -20.69 -25.97 -36.47
N HIS A 700 -20.51 -27.30 -36.60
CA HIS A 700 -19.23 -28.02 -36.48
C HIS A 700 -18.42 -27.89 -35.17
N PRO A 701 -19.01 -27.81 -33.95
CA PRO A 701 -18.21 -27.91 -32.73
C PRO A 701 -17.66 -29.34 -32.55
N VAL A 702 -16.40 -29.46 -32.15
CA VAL A 702 -15.76 -30.71 -31.73
C VAL A 702 -15.71 -30.75 -30.21
N VAL A 703 -16.62 -31.50 -29.60
CA VAL A 703 -16.71 -31.65 -28.14
C VAL A 703 -16.32 -33.07 -27.75
N GLY A 704 -15.24 -33.25 -27.02
CA GLY A 704 -14.77 -34.56 -26.58
C GLY A 704 -15.82 -35.29 -25.73
N LYS A 705 -16.40 -34.62 -24.74
CA LYS A 705 -17.44 -35.18 -23.86
C LYS A 705 -18.49 -34.13 -23.47
N LEU A 706 -19.77 -34.41 -23.70
CA LEU A 706 -20.90 -33.58 -23.29
C LEU A 706 -21.64 -34.23 -22.12
N ARG A 707 -21.77 -33.52 -21.00
CA ARG A 707 -22.57 -33.95 -19.83
C ARG A 707 -23.72 -32.98 -19.61
N HIS A 708 -24.95 -33.48 -19.68
CA HIS A 708 -26.17 -32.67 -19.49
C HIS A 708 -26.86 -33.03 -18.18
N ALA A 709 -26.96 -32.08 -17.24
CA ALA A 709 -27.63 -32.30 -15.96
C ALA A 709 -29.14 -31.95 -16.05
N ILE A 710 -30.02 -32.91 -15.76
CA ILE A 710 -31.48 -32.74 -15.76
C ILE A 710 -32.01 -32.89 -14.34
N ARG A 711 -32.91 -32.00 -13.90
CA ARG A 711 -33.63 -32.09 -12.62
C ARG A 711 -35.13 -31.86 -12.82
N GLN A 712 -35.94 -32.44 -11.93
CA GLN A 712 -37.39 -32.60 -12.09
C GLN A 712 -38.27 -31.46 -11.52
N ARG A 713 -37.76 -30.45 -10.79
CA ARG A 713 -38.61 -29.37 -10.22
C ARG A 713 -37.82 -28.15 -9.72
N MET A 714 -38.22 -26.94 -10.13
CA MET A 714 -37.77 -25.67 -9.53
C MET A 714 -38.51 -25.37 -8.21
N PRO A 715 -37.87 -24.70 -7.22
CA PRO A 715 -38.57 -24.15 -6.06
C PRO A 715 -39.48 -22.98 -6.47
N ALA A 716 -40.74 -22.98 -6.00
CA ALA A 716 -41.76 -21.99 -6.40
C ALA A 716 -41.42 -20.52 -6.06
N HIS A 717 -40.43 -20.26 -5.21
CA HIS A 717 -40.05 -18.91 -4.75
C HIS A 717 -39.07 -18.17 -5.70
N TRP A 718 -38.59 -18.81 -6.76
CA TRP A 718 -37.64 -18.20 -7.71
C TRP A 718 -38.31 -17.35 -8.79
N PHE A 719 -39.65 -17.37 -8.86
CA PHE A 719 -40.42 -16.54 -9.77
C PHE A 719 -41.14 -15.46 -8.94
N PRO A 720 -41.04 -14.16 -9.31
CA PRO A 720 -41.83 -13.13 -8.66
C PRO A 720 -43.33 -13.49 -8.76
N ALA A 721 -44.05 -13.41 -7.65
CA ALA A 721 -45.45 -13.80 -7.57
C ALA A 721 -46.27 -12.96 -8.57
N ARG A 722 -46.75 -13.62 -9.64
CA ARG A 722 -47.73 -13.08 -10.58
C ARG A 722 -49.01 -13.89 -10.43
N ASP A 723 -50.14 -13.19 -10.32
CA ASP A 723 -51.45 -13.75 -9.98
C ASP A 723 -52.21 -14.41 -11.15
N ASP A 724 -51.61 -14.55 -12.34
CA ASP A 724 -52.34 -15.04 -13.53
C ASP A 724 -51.89 -16.44 -14.00
N ALA A 725 -52.89 -17.29 -14.24
CA ALA A 725 -52.80 -18.71 -14.62
C ALA A 725 -52.34 -18.96 -16.08
N ALA A 726 -51.22 -18.36 -16.52
CA ALA A 726 -50.61 -18.70 -17.81
C ALA A 726 -49.84 -20.04 -17.72
N PRO A 727 -49.82 -20.85 -18.80
CA PRO A 727 -49.13 -22.14 -18.80
C PRO A 727 -47.61 -21.96 -18.63
N ARG A 728 -47.13 -22.28 -17.43
CA ARG A 728 -45.73 -22.59 -17.15
C ARG A 728 -45.38 -23.86 -17.95
N ASP A 729 -44.22 -23.90 -18.62
CA ASP A 729 -43.49 -25.13 -19.04
C ASP A 729 -42.82 -25.10 -20.45
N LYS A 730 -42.39 -23.95 -21.00
CA LYS A 730 -41.42 -23.97 -22.12
C LYS A 730 -40.02 -23.65 -21.61
N VAL A 731 -39.27 -24.69 -21.23
CA VAL A 731 -37.82 -24.60 -21.05
C VAL A 731 -37.19 -24.76 -22.43
N ASN A 732 -36.34 -23.82 -22.84
CA ASN A 732 -35.68 -23.87 -24.14
C ASN A 732 -34.62 -24.99 -24.16
N GLY A 733 -34.57 -25.70 -25.27
CA GLY A 733 -33.69 -26.84 -25.49
C GLY A 733 -32.24 -26.51 -25.79
N VAL A 734 -31.39 -27.53 -25.71
CA VAL A 734 -30.01 -27.49 -26.23
C VAL A 734 -30.06 -27.99 -27.68
N THR A 735 -29.73 -27.14 -28.66
CA THR A 735 -29.70 -27.54 -30.08
C THR A 735 -28.25 -27.69 -30.55
N LEU A 736 -27.83 -28.89 -30.92
CA LEU A 736 -26.50 -29.17 -31.44
C LEU A 736 -26.61 -29.50 -32.94
N VAL A 737 -26.22 -28.55 -33.78
CA VAL A 737 -26.27 -28.71 -35.24
C VAL A 737 -24.88 -29.08 -35.77
N ARG A 738 -24.75 -30.21 -36.46
CA ARG A 738 -23.50 -30.69 -37.09
C ARG A 738 -22.31 -30.84 -36.13
N ALA A 739 -22.58 -31.14 -34.86
CA ALA A 739 -21.56 -31.28 -33.82
C ALA A 739 -20.89 -32.66 -33.89
N THR A 740 -19.57 -32.73 -33.72
CA THR A 740 -18.87 -34.00 -33.46
C THR A 740 -18.69 -34.14 -31.95
N LEU A 741 -19.46 -35.05 -31.34
CA LEU A 741 -19.41 -35.38 -29.92
C LEU A 741 -18.66 -36.70 -29.71
N GLY A 742 -17.58 -36.70 -28.93
CA GLY A 742 -16.89 -37.94 -28.58
C GLY A 742 -17.73 -38.83 -27.66
N THR A 743 -18.24 -38.29 -26.55
CA THR A 743 -19.11 -39.01 -25.61
C THR A 743 -20.26 -38.13 -25.12
N LEU A 744 -21.50 -38.61 -25.18
CA LEU A 744 -22.69 -37.97 -24.60
C LEU A 744 -23.11 -38.72 -23.32
N GLU A 745 -23.06 -38.04 -22.17
CA GLU A 745 -23.45 -38.56 -20.86
C GLU A 745 -24.73 -37.90 -20.36
N ILE A 746 -25.79 -38.70 -20.21
CA ILE A 746 -27.07 -38.30 -19.63
C ILE A 746 -27.26 -39.10 -18.33
N PRO A 747 -27.25 -38.44 -17.15
CA PRO A 747 -27.41 -39.13 -15.88
C PRO A 747 -28.81 -39.75 -15.76
N GLU A 748 -28.89 -40.96 -15.21
CA GLU A 748 -30.15 -41.65 -14.94
C GLU A 748 -30.99 -40.85 -13.93
N VAL A 749 -32.18 -40.45 -14.33
CA VAL A 749 -33.16 -39.82 -13.44
C VAL A 749 -34.05 -40.93 -12.87
N GLY A 750 -34.13 -41.04 -11.54
CA GLY A 750 -34.74 -42.18 -10.84
C GLY A 750 -36.26 -42.37 -11.00
N GLU A 751 -36.95 -41.54 -11.78
CA GLU A 751 -38.35 -41.68 -12.17
C GLU A 751 -38.53 -41.21 -13.62
N PRO A 752 -39.45 -41.80 -14.43
CA PRO A 752 -39.64 -41.43 -15.83
C PRO A 752 -40.00 -39.93 -15.94
N PRO A 753 -39.11 -39.09 -16.48
CA PRO A 753 -39.34 -37.66 -16.53
C PRO A 753 -40.41 -37.33 -17.59
N ARG A 754 -41.21 -36.29 -17.35
CA ARG A 754 -41.71 -35.46 -18.47
C ARG A 754 -40.47 -34.75 -19.01
N TYR A 755 -39.87 -35.31 -20.06
CA TYR A 755 -38.66 -34.75 -20.68
C TYR A 755 -38.92 -33.30 -21.10
N PRO A 756 -37.97 -32.35 -20.90
CA PRO A 756 -37.95 -31.15 -21.72
C PRO A 756 -37.81 -31.60 -23.20
N GLU A 757 -38.69 -31.11 -24.07
CA GLU A 757 -38.88 -31.60 -25.45
C GLU A 757 -37.69 -31.42 -26.41
N SER A 758 -36.52 -30.91 -26.02
CA SER A 758 -35.50 -30.52 -27.02
C SER A 758 -34.04 -30.62 -26.53
N ILE A 759 -33.46 -31.82 -26.54
CA ILE A 759 -32.08 -31.90 -27.05
C ILE A 759 -32.24 -32.22 -28.53
N ASP A 760 -32.10 -31.21 -29.36
CA ASP A 760 -32.16 -31.37 -30.82
C ASP A 760 -30.73 -31.62 -31.33
N LEU A 761 -30.52 -32.77 -31.96
CA LEU A 761 -29.21 -33.28 -32.40
C LEU A 761 -29.12 -33.31 -33.93
N GLU A 762 -29.60 -32.26 -34.59
CA GLU A 762 -29.60 -32.14 -36.05
C GLU A 762 -28.19 -32.35 -36.63
N ASP A 763 -27.99 -33.43 -37.40
CA ASP A 763 -26.72 -33.81 -38.03
C ASP A 763 -25.52 -34.00 -37.06
N ALA A 764 -25.73 -34.26 -35.76
CA ALA A 764 -24.63 -34.49 -34.82
C ALA A 764 -24.01 -35.90 -34.95
N GLU A 765 -22.69 -35.97 -35.10
CA GLU A 765 -21.92 -37.22 -35.06
C GLU A 765 -21.55 -37.56 -33.61
N ILE A 766 -22.08 -38.65 -33.07
CA ILE A 766 -21.85 -39.04 -31.66
C ILE A 766 -21.06 -40.35 -31.62
N GLY A 767 -19.87 -40.31 -31.03
CA GLY A 767 -18.99 -41.48 -30.89
C GLY A 767 -19.53 -42.51 -29.89
N ILE A 768 -19.80 -42.09 -28.64
CA ILE A 768 -20.22 -42.98 -27.55
C ILE A 768 -21.43 -42.40 -26.81
N TRP A 769 -22.47 -43.21 -26.65
CA TRP A 769 -23.64 -42.90 -25.83
C TRP A 769 -23.53 -43.56 -24.45
N ARG A 770 -23.72 -42.78 -23.38
CA ARG A 770 -23.79 -43.29 -22.00
C ARG A 770 -25.04 -42.74 -21.31
N ILE A 771 -26.04 -43.60 -21.19
CA ILE A 771 -27.28 -43.35 -20.47
C ILE A 771 -27.31 -44.33 -19.28
N GLY A 772 -27.35 -43.81 -18.05
CA GLY A 772 -27.47 -44.66 -16.86
C GLY A 772 -26.14 -45.06 -16.19
N GLN A 773 -26.19 -45.05 -14.85
CA GLN A 773 -25.14 -45.15 -13.82
C GLN A 773 -23.80 -44.40 -14.01
N PRO A 774 -23.44 -43.45 -13.11
CA PRO A 774 -22.12 -42.82 -13.11
C PRO A 774 -21.00 -43.82 -12.82
N ASP A 775 -19.82 -43.54 -13.36
CA ASP A 775 -18.57 -44.25 -13.12
C ASP A 775 -18.33 -44.37 -11.59
N LEU A 776 -18.52 -45.57 -11.04
CA LEU A 776 -18.29 -45.89 -9.63
C LEU A 776 -16.79 -45.93 -9.27
N SER A 777 -15.90 -45.61 -10.21
CA SER A 777 -14.45 -45.69 -10.07
C SER A 777 -13.82 -44.57 -9.23
N ASP A 778 -14.52 -43.44 -9.01
CA ASP A 778 -14.05 -42.35 -8.13
C ASP A 778 -14.49 -42.50 -6.66
N ALA A 779 -15.22 -43.57 -6.30
CA ALA A 779 -15.65 -43.81 -4.93
C ALA A 779 -14.69 -44.76 -4.19
N ASN A 780 -13.73 -44.19 -3.47
CA ASN A 780 -12.93 -44.87 -2.45
C ASN A 780 -13.87 -45.58 -1.43
N PRO A 781 -13.78 -46.91 -1.19
CA PRO A 781 -14.82 -47.63 -0.47
C PRO A 781 -14.62 -47.48 1.05
N ARG A 782 -15.30 -46.52 1.67
CA ARG A 782 -15.55 -46.54 3.12
C ARG A 782 -17.03 -46.36 3.46
N ARG A 783 -17.59 -47.48 3.94
CA ARG A 783 -18.88 -47.71 4.60
C ARG A 783 -20.14 -47.48 3.75
N THR A 784 -20.87 -48.58 3.57
CA THR A 784 -22.07 -48.74 2.79
C THR A 784 -23.22 -47.83 3.24
N ARG A 785 -23.95 -47.35 2.24
CA ARG A 785 -25.07 -46.40 2.30
C ARG A 785 -26.27 -46.89 3.14
N LEU A 786 -26.33 -48.19 3.48
CA LEU A 786 -27.41 -48.80 4.24
C LEU A 786 -27.30 -48.53 5.76
N GLU A 787 -26.09 -48.47 6.30
CA GLU A 787 -25.89 -48.13 7.73
C GLU A 787 -26.27 -46.67 8.02
N ARG A 788 -26.03 -45.75 7.08
CA ARG A 788 -26.41 -44.33 7.23
C ARG A 788 -27.91 -44.07 7.09
N LEU A 789 -28.62 -44.95 6.38
CA LEU A 789 -30.08 -44.86 6.23
C LEU A 789 -30.80 -45.45 7.45
N ILE A 790 -30.23 -46.50 8.06
CA ILE A 790 -30.66 -47.04 9.35
C ILE A 790 -30.35 -46.06 10.48
N ASP A 791 -29.18 -45.40 10.47
CA ASP A 791 -28.91 -44.31 11.42
C ASP A 791 -29.90 -43.14 11.22
N ARG A 792 -30.22 -42.70 10.00
CA ARG A 792 -31.18 -41.60 9.83
C ARG A 792 -32.63 -41.93 10.21
N MET A 793 -33.08 -43.17 10.06
CA MET A 793 -34.45 -43.56 10.45
C MET A 793 -34.59 -43.83 11.96
N VAL A 794 -33.49 -43.99 12.69
CA VAL A 794 -33.47 -44.19 14.16
C VAL A 794 -33.34 -42.85 14.93
N TYR A 795 -33.31 -41.70 14.25
CA TYR A 795 -32.91 -40.44 14.88
C TYR A 795 -33.97 -39.62 15.63
N ASP A 796 -35.18 -40.14 15.83
CA ASP A 796 -36.17 -39.50 16.69
C ASP A 796 -36.91 -40.52 17.57
N SER A 797 -36.16 -41.39 18.27
CA SER A 797 -36.78 -42.26 19.28
C SER A 797 -37.32 -41.40 20.44
N PRO A 798 -38.50 -41.74 21.01
CA PRO A 798 -39.09 -41.03 22.14
C PRO A 798 -38.11 -40.86 23.31
N GLU A 799 -37.25 -41.84 23.52
CA GLU A 799 -36.18 -41.86 24.51
C GLU A 799 -35.18 -40.71 24.33
N ARG A 800 -34.78 -40.38 23.09
CA ARG A 800 -33.87 -39.24 22.82
C ARG A 800 -34.54 -37.89 23.07
N GLN A 801 -35.87 -37.79 22.91
CA GLN A 801 -36.59 -36.56 23.23
C GLN A 801 -36.64 -36.31 24.74
N VAL A 802 -36.83 -37.38 25.54
CA VAL A 802 -36.74 -37.32 27.01
C VAL A 802 -35.34 -36.86 27.43
N ALA A 803 -34.27 -37.46 26.90
CA ALA A 803 -32.89 -37.06 27.20
C ALA A 803 -32.60 -35.59 26.83
N ARG A 804 -33.08 -35.12 25.66
CA ARG A 804 -32.91 -33.73 25.22
C ARG A 804 -33.59 -32.73 26.14
N ARG A 805 -34.75 -33.08 26.71
CA ARG A 805 -35.46 -32.21 27.67
C ARG A 805 -34.65 -32.02 28.95
N TYR A 806 -34.07 -33.10 29.48
CA TYR A 806 -33.18 -33.03 30.65
C TYR A 806 -31.86 -32.31 30.34
N ILE A 807 -31.25 -32.56 29.18
CA ILE A 807 -30.02 -31.88 28.77
C ILE A 807 -30.25 -30.37 28.60
N ARG A 808 -31.38 -29.93 28.03
CA ARG A 808 -31.71 -28.50 27.95
C ARG A 808 -31.93 -27.86 29.32
N LEU A 809 -32.60 -28.56 30.23
CA LEU A 809 -32.77 -28.08 31.60
C LEU A 809 -31.40 -27.94 32.31
N LEU A 810 -30.51 -28.90 32.13
CA LEU A 810 -29.17 -28.89 32.71
C LEU A 810 -28.21 -27.91 32.01
N ALA A 811 -28.45 -27.57 30.74
CA ALA A 811 -27.63 -26.63 29.98
C ALA A 811 -27.71 -25.20 30.54
N ASN A 812 -28.86 -24.82 31.11
CA ASN A 812 -29.11 -23.50 31.66
C ASN A 812 -28.60 -23.32 33.11
N ASP A 813 -28.10 -24.38 33.74
CA ASP A 813 -27.55 -24.35 35.11
C ASP A 813 -26.00 -24.38 35.08
N THR A 814 -25.39 -23.84 36.12
CA THR A 814 -23.94 -23.95 36.37
C THR A 814 -23.55 -25.42 36.53
N PHE A 815 -22.47 -25.84 35.88
CA PHE A 815 -22.15 -27.25 35.78
C PHE A 815 -21.72 -27.85 37.13
N HIS A 816 -22.64 -28.62 37.70
CA HIS A 816 -22.35 -29.47 38.85
C HIS A 816 -22.51 -30.94 38.47
N ARG A 817 -21.40 -31.68 38.53
CA ARG A 817 -21.36 -33.11 38.19
C ARG A 817 -22.34 -33.95 39.03
N SER A 818 -22.63 -33.51 40.26
CA SER A 818 -23.63 -34.13 41.14
C SER A 818 -25.05 -34.03 40.57
N THR A 819 -25.44 -32.89 39.99
CA THR A 819 -26.78 -32.66 39.41
C THR A 819 -26.99 -33.55 38.19
N TYR A 820 -25.99 -33.68 37.31
CA TYR A 820 -26.05 -34.59 36.17
C TYR A 820 -26.14 -36.06 36.61
N LYS A 821 -25.39 -36.47 37.64
CA LYS A 821 -25.48 -37.83 38.20
C LYS A 821 -26.81 -38.10 38.89
N ALA A 822 -27.42 -37.11 39.54
CA ALA A 822 -28.73 -37.26 40.15
C ALA A 822 -29.82 -37.46 39.09
N VAL A 823 -29.78 -36.70 38.00
CA VAL A 823 -30.69 -36.88 36.85
C VAL A 823 -30.44 -38.21 36.15
N GLU A 824 -29.19 -38.61 35.94
CA GLU A 824 -28.84 -39.93 35.41
C GLU A 824 -29.40 -41.05 36.29
N ALA A 825 -29.17 -41.02 37.61
CA ALA A 825 -29.65 -42.04 38.54
C ALA A 825 -31.19 -42.08 38.58
N SER A 826 -31.85 -40.92 38.51
CA SER A 826 -33.31 -40.83 38.39
C SER A 826 -33.83 -41.53 37.13
N LEU A 827 -33.19 -41.31 35.98
CA LEU A 827 -33.55 -41.95 34.71
C LEU A 827 -33.28 -43.46 34.72
N ARG A 828 -32.17 -43.91 35.32
CA ARG A 828 -31.92 -45.35 35.48
C ARG A 828 -32.96 -46.02 36.38
N ASN A 829 -33.36 -45.36 37.46
CA ASN A 829 -34.38 -45.88 38.38
C ASN A 829 -35.78 -45.94 37.77
N SER A 830 -36.10 -45.13 36.75
CA SER A 830 -37.35 -45.21 35.99
C SER A 830 -37.33 -46.26 34.88
N GLY A 831 -36.21 -46.96 34.68
CA GLY A 831 -36.02 -47.93 33.60
C GLY A 831 -35.59 -47.30 32.26
N ASP A 832 -35.27 -46.01 32.26
CA ASP A 832 -34.87 -45.24 31.08
C ASP A 832 -33.34 -45.23 30.90
N ASP A 833 -32.76 -46.41 30.70
CA ASP A 833 -31.29 -46.58 30.61
C ASP A 833 -30.67 -45.85 29.41
N ILE A 834 -31.37 -45.82 28.27
CA ILE A 834 -30.90 -45.16 27.05
C ILE A 834 -30.83 -43.63 27.25
N PRO A 835 -31.86 -42.94 27.76
CA PRO A 835 -31.77 -41.54 28.13
C PRO A 835 -30.71 -41.24 29.19
N ALA A 836 -30.57 -42.10 30.21
CA ALA A 836 -29.55 -41.94 31.25
C ALA A 836 -28.13 -41.96 30.67
N ASP A 837 -27.83 -42.90 29.76
CA ASP A 837 -26.55 -42.98 29.07
C ASP A 837 -26.24 -41.73 28.23
N ILE A 838 -27.26 -41.13 27.62
CA ILE A 838 -27.10 -39.89 26.84
C ILE A 838 -26.78 -38.70 27.76
N VAL A 839 -27.48 -38.57 28.90
CA VAL A 839 -27.19 -37.54 29.91
C VAL A 839 -25.78 -37.73 30.50
N TYR A 840 -25.37 -38.97 30.76
CA TYR A 840 -24.02 -39.30 31.24
C TYR A 840 -22.92 -38.91 30.23
N ARG A 841 -23.12 -39.23 28.94
CA ARG A 841 -22.17 -38.85 27.88
C ARG A 841 -22.06 -37.34 27.73
N GLU A 842 -23.17 -36.62 27.84
CA GLU A 842 -23.15 -35.15 27.76
C GLU A 842 -22.50 -34.51 28.98
N MET A 843 -22.72 -35.07 30.19
CA MET A 843 -21.98 -34.68 31.40
C MET A 843 -20.46 -34.79 31.18
N HIS A 844 -19.97 -35.89 30.59
CA HIS A 844 -18.54 -36.07 30.31
C HIS A 844 -18.01 -35.13 29.23
N ARG A 845 -18.79 -34.85 28.18
CA ARG A 845 -18.40 -33.86 27.16
C ARG A 845 -18.34 -32.44 27.71
N ARG A 846 -19.26 -32.09 28.60
CA ARG A 846 -19.26 -30.78 29.27
C ARG A 846 -18.15 -30.71 30.32
N ALA A 847 -17.94 -31.79 31.09
CA ALA A 847 -16.78 -31.94 31.95
C ALA A 847 -15.48 -31.77 31.18
N HIS A 848 -15.34 -32.31 29.96
CA HIS A 848 -14.13 -32.13 29.14
C HIS A 848 -13.99 -30.71 28.56
N ARG A 849 -15.10 -30.01 28.31
CA ARG A 849 -15.07 -28.61 27.86
C ARG A 849 -14.70 -27.65 29.00
N GLU A 850 -15.13 -27.96 30.23
CA GLU A 850 -14.90 -27.10 31.40
C GLU A 850 -13.68 -27.53 32.23
N SER A 851 -13.32 -28.80 32.25
CA SER A 851 -12.00 -29.28 32.67
C SER A 851 -11.05 -29.11 31.49
N GLY A 852 -10.71 -27.85 31.23
CA GLY A 852 -9.74 -27.47 30.20
C GLY A 852 -8.56 -28.43 30.19
N SER A 853 -8.26 -28.97 29.02
CA SER A 853 -7.10 -29.82 28.74
C SER A 853 -5.88 -29.29 29.47
N TRP A 854 -5.41 -30.02 30.48
CA TRP A 854 -4.15 -29.73 31.18
C TRP A 854 -3.00 -29.96 30.19
N SER A 855 -2.72 -28.93 29.40
CA SER A 855 -1.65 -28.90 28.43
C SER A 855 -0.31 -29.00 29.16
N LEU A 856 0.69 -29.58 28.47
CA LEU A 856 2.10 -29.50 28.86
C LEU A 856 2.51 -28.05 29.21
N LEU A 857 1.82 -27.08 28.62
CA LEU A 857 1.91 -25.65 28.88
C LEU A 857 1.56 -25.26 30.31
N PHE A 858 0.64 -25.94 31.03
CA PHE A 858 0.33 -25.69 32.44
C PHE A 858 1.32 -26.33 33.42
N VAL A 859 2.00 -27.42 33.02
CA VAL A 859 3.15 -27.95 33.78
C VAL A 859 4.35 -27.02 33.62
N LEU A 860 4.59 -26.53 32.40
CA LEU A 860 5.54 -25.44 32.15
C LEU A 860 5.12 -24.17 32.89
N TRP A 861 3.84 -23.81 32.87
CA TRP A 861 3.30 -22.67 33.61
C TRP A 861 3.30 -22.89 35.11
N GLY A 862 3.28 -24.11 35.65
CA GLY A 862 3.46 -24.36 37.08
C GLY A 862 4.92 -24.23 37.52
N LEU A 863 5.85 -24.56 36.62
CA LEU A 863 7.28 -24.27 36.75
C LEU A 863 7.58 -22.76 36.61
N LEU A 864 6.88 -22.07 35.70
CA LEU A 864 6.96 -20.62 35.52
C LEU A 864 6.25 -19.90 36.69
N LEU A 865 5.02 -20.23 37.07
CA LEU A 865 4.24 -19.57 38.15
C LEU A 865 4.82 -19.68 39.56
N ARG A 866 5.87 -20.48 39.79
CA ARG A 866 6.71 -20.36 40.99
C ARG A 866 7.63 -19.12 40.98
N PHE A 867 7.54 -18.29 39.93
CA PHE A 867 8.19 -16.99 39.83
C PHE A 867 7.77 -16.11 41.00
N GLY A 868 8.78 -15.70 41.77
CA GLY A 868 8.64 -14.92 43.00
C GLY A 868 9.34 -15.55 44.20
N THR A 869 9.59 -16.87 44.20
CA THR A 869 10.14 -17.56 45.38
C THR A 869 11.56 -18.13 45.23
N ASN A 870 12.04 -18.41 44.01
CA ASN A 870 13.37 -18.99 43.79
C ASN A 870 13.99 -18.56 42.44
N ALA A 871 15.25 -18.14 42.41
CA ALA A 871 15.98 -17.78 41.18
C ALA A 871 16.39 -18.98 40.33
N GLY A 872 16.51 -20.17 40.92
CA GLY A 872 16.96 -21.38 40.24
C GLY A 872 16.15 -21.71 38.97
N PRO A 873 14.81 -21.79 39.03
CA PRO A 873 13.97 -22.07 37.87
C PRO A 873 14.14 -21.07 36.72
N LEU A 874 14.30 -19.78 37.02
CA LEU A 874 14.49 -18.74 36.01
C LEU A 874 15.83 -18.92 35.28
N LEU A 875 16.90 -19.21 36.03
CA LEU A 875 18.19 -19.53 35.46
C LEU A 875 18.13 -20.81 34.59
N PHE A 876 17.38 -21.83 35.02
CA PHE A 876 17.14 -23.04 34.22
C PHE A 876 16.38 -22.77 32.92
N VAL A 877 15.43 -21.83 32.92
CA VAL A 877 14.70 -21.43 31.71
C VAL A 877 15.63 -20.71 30.73
N ILE A 878 16.43 -19.75 31.20
CA ILE A 878 17.41 -19.03 30.36
C ILE A 878 18.44 -20.00 29.78
N LEU A 879 19.00 -20.90 30.62
CA LEU A 879 19.93 -21.94 30.16
C LEU A 879 19.27 -22.94 29.21
N GLY A 880 18.02 -23.33 29.48
CA GLY A 880 17.25 -24.23 28.63
C GLY A 880 17.00 -23.63 27.25
N LEU A 881 16.66 -22.34 27.17
CA LEU A 881 16.50 -21.61 25.91
C LEU A 881 17.81 -21.53 25.16
N ALA A 882 18.91 -21.19 25.83
CA ALA A 882 20.24 -21.19 25.23
C ALA A 882 20.60 -22.56 24.63
N ILE A 883 20.36 -23.65 25.36
CA ILE A 883 20.62 -25.04 24.91
C ILE A 883 19.75 -25.40 23.70
N VAL A 884 18.47 -25.04 23.72
CA VAL A 884 17.52 -25.31 22.62
C VAL A 884 17.87 -24.50 21.37
N SER A 885 18.49 -23.33 21.53
CA SER A 885 18.97 -22.50 20.42
C SER A 885 20.31 -22.96 19.83
N LEU A 886 21.12 -23.77 20.54
CA LEU A 886 22.45 -24.19 20.07
C LEU A 886 22.46 -24.80 18.65
N PRO A 887 21.50 -25.63 18.23
CA PRO A 887 21.48 -26.18 16.87
C PRO A 887 21.28 -25.12 15.78
N ILE A 888 20.71 -23.96 16.11
CA ILE A 888 20.56 -22.81 15.21
C ILE A 888 21.89 -22.07 15.10
N TYR A 889 22.55 -21.80 16.24
CA TYR A 889 23.88 -21.18 16.29
C TYR A 889 24.97 -22.06 15.64
N ARG A 890 24.80 -23.39 15.68
CA ARG A 890 25.75 -24.34 15.08
C ARG A 890 25.74 -24.31 13.55
N ASN A 891 24.67 -23.84 12.91
CA ASN A 891 24.63 -23.83 11.45
C ASN A 891 25.22 -22.50 10.92
N PRO A 892 26.41 -22.51 10.29
CA PRO A 892 27.03 -21.28 9.80
C PRO A 892 26.17 -20.57 8.74
N THR A 893 25.25 -21.26 8.05
CA THR A 893 24.39 -20.61 7.05
C THR A 893 23.40 -19.60 7.64
N ASN A 894 23.19 -19.63 8.96
CA ASN A 894 22.32 -18.68 9.65
C ASN A 894 23.03 -17.36 9.98
N PHE A 895 24.33 -17.24 9.73
CA PHE A 895 25.15 -16.08 10.09
C PHE A 895 25.89 -15.52 8.87
N GLU A 896 26.17 -14.22 8.93
CA GLU A 896 26.99 -13.50 7.96
C GLU A 896 27.97 -12.56 8.66
N ALA A 897 29.03 -12.16 7.97
CA ALA A 897 30.04 -11.27 8.54
C ALA A 897 29.45 -9.90 8.90
N SER A 898 29.65 -9.46 10.15
CA SER A 898 29.13 -8.17 10.61
C SER A 898 29.81 -7.00 9.91
N LEU A 899 29.11 -5.86 9.78
CA LEU A 899 29.72 -4.64 9.23
C LEU A 899 30.97 -4.17 10.00
N PRO A 900 31.01 -4.22 11.35
CA PRO A 900 32.23 -3.94 12.12
C PRO A 900 33.39 -4.90 11.80
N PHE A 901 33.10 -6.18 11.58
CA PHE A 901 34.12 -7.17 11.23
C PHE A 901 34.76 -6.88 9.87
N LEU A 902 33.93 -6.53 8.88
CA LEU A 902 34.36 -6.12 7.55
C LEU A 902 35.16 -4.80 7.56
N ALA A 903 34.81 -3.87 8.45
CA ALA A 903 35.48 -2.58 8.57
C ALA A 903 36.85 -2.67 9.26
N ALA A 904 36.99 -3.53 10.27
CA ALA A 904 38.17 -3.53 11.14
C ALA A 904 39.37 -4.37 10.65
N HIS A 905 39.19 -5.29 9.69
CA HIS A 905 40.20 -6.34 9.41
C HIS A 905 40.73 -6.36 7.97
N ARG A 906 40.55 -5.30 7.16
CA ARG A 906 41.02 -5.31 5.77
C ARG A 906 42.54 -5.49 5.63
N GLU A 907 43.32 -5.15 6.66
CA GLU A 907 44.78 -5.22 6.67
C GLU A 907 45.35 -6.51 7.32
N SER A 908 44.55 -7.31 8.03
CA SER A 908 45.02 -8.50 8.77
C SER A 908 44.99 -9.81 7.96
N PHE A 909 44.30 -9.84 6.81
CA PHE A 909 44.31 -10.97 5.88
C PHE A 909 45.51 -10.89 4.90
N ILE A 910 46.73 -11.11 5.39
CA ILE A 910 47.98 -11.06 4.57
C ILE A 910 48.39 -12.46 4.06
N GLY A 911 47.76 -13.52 4.57
CA GLY A 911 48.04 -14.90 4.14
C GLY A 911 47.52 -15.18 2.72
N PRO A 912 48.33 -15.77 1.81
CA PRO A 912 47.92 -16.07 0.42
C PRO A 912 46.82 -17.15 0.30
N LYS A 913 46.27 -17.64 1.41
CA LYS A 913 45.17 -18.61 1.48
C LYS A 913 43.93 -18.11 2.22
N ASP A 914 43.96 -16.91 2.80
CA ASP A 914 42.84 -16.38 3.58
C ASP A 914 41.97 -15.52 2.68
N THR A 915 40.85 -16.06 2.22
CA THR A 915 39.83 -15.26 1.54
C THR A 915 39.16 -14.37 2.59
N PRO A 916 39.18 -13.02 2.42
CA PRO A 916 38.51 -12.14 3.35
C PRO A 916 37.01 -12.46 3.40
N PRO A 917 36.38 -12.42 4.59
CA PRO A 917 34.95 -12.62 4.71
C PRO A 917 34.22 -11.56 3.89
N SER A 918 33.11 -11.94 3.27
CA SER A 918 32.24 -11.04 2.50
C SER A 918 30.86 -10.99 3.12
N HIS A 919 30.23 -9.82 3.12
CA HIS A 919 28.82 -9.67 3.51
C HIS A 919 27.94 -10.66 2.72
N GLY A 920 26.98 -11.31 3.37
CA GLY A 920 26.14 -12.35 2.75
C GLY A 920 26.74 -13.76 2.66
N ALA A 921 28.04 -13.93 2.90
CA ALA A 921 28.68 -15.25 2.91
C ALA A 921 28.71 -15.84 4.33
N PRO A 922 28.37 -17.12 4.49
CA PRO A 922 28.47 -17.79 5.78
C PRO A 922 29.94 -18.00 6.18
N PRO A 923 30.22 -18.19 7.48
CA PRO A 923 31.52 -18.61 7.97
C PRO A 923 32.03 -19.88 7.28
N ASP A 924 33.35 -20.04 7.17
CA ASP A 924 33.94 -21.28 6.66
C ASP A 924 33.51 -22.45 7.55
N VAL A 925 32.83 -23.42 6.94
CA VAL A 925 32.29 -24.61 7.60
C VAL A 925 33.40 -25.41 8.31
N LYS A 926 34.65 -25.34 7.83
CA LYS A 926 35.79 -26.02 8.48
C LYS A 926 36.27 -25.31 9.74
N GLY A 927 36.08 -24.00 9.83
CA GLY A 927 36.44 -23.18 10.99
C GLY A 927 35.29 -23.05 12.00
N TRP A 928 34.04 -23.20 11.57
CA TRP A 928 32.86 -23.04 12.41
C TRP A 928 32.62 -24.24 13.33
N GLY A 929 33.04 -24.10 14.58
CA GLY A 929 32.97 -25.15 15.60
C GLY A 929 31.81 -24.99 16.57
N TRP A 930 31.81 -25.87 17.57
CA TRP A 930 30.93 -25.74 18.74
C TRP A 930 31.29 -24.53 19.61
N ASP A 931 32.56 -24.13 19.60
CA ASP A 931 33.05 -23.01 20.40
C ASP A 931 32.46 -21.69 19.90
N ASP A 932 32.40 -21.48 18.57
CA ASP A 932 31.78 -20.30 17.96
C ASP A 932 30.27 -20.26 18.22
N ALA A 933 29.59 -21.40 18.06
CA ALA A 933 28.17 -21.52 18.32
C ALA A 933 27.82 -21.26 19.81
N ALA A 934 28.67 -21.71 20.73
CA ALA A 934 28.51 -21.47 22.16
C ALA A 934 28.76 -19.99 22.50
N ILE A 935 29.78 -19.36 21.92
CA ILE A 935 30.08 -17.95 22.11
C ILE A 935 28.91 -17.08 21.61
N LEU A 936 28.37 -17.36 20.43
CA LEU A 936 27.19 -16.65 19.90
C LEU A 936 25.94 -16.89 20.72
N ALA A 937 25.70 -18.13 21.16
CA ALA A 937 24.58 -18.42 22.05
C ALA A 937 24.72 -17.63 23.36
N VAL A 938 25.90 -17.59 23.95
CA VAL A 938 26.17 -16.82 25.18
C VAL A 938 26.00 -15.31 24.92
N HIS A 939 26.47 -14.82 23.78
CA HIS A 939 26.34 -13.42 23.38
C HIS A 939 24.87 -12.97 23.31
N HIS A 940 24.02 -13.73 22.61
CA HIS A 940 22.61 -13.37 22.44
C HIS A 940 21.73 -13.74 23.64
N HIS A 941 22.17 -14.66 24.51
CA HIS A 941 21.41 -15.07 25.70
C HIS A 941 21.80 -14.38 27.00
N ILE A 942 22.94 -13.68 27.06
CA ILE A 942 23.40 -12.94 28.24
C ILE A 942 23.61 -11.46 27.89
N PRO A 943 22.70 -10.54 28.27
CA PRO A 943 22.70 -9.13 27.85
C PRO A 943 23.96 -8.33 28.19
N VAL A 944 24.78 -8.81 29.13
CA VAL A 944 26.03 -8.14 29.55
C VAL A 944 27.21 -8.55 28.67
N VAL A 945 27.15 -9.71 28.00
CA VAL A 945 28.25 -10.26 27.18
C VAL A 945 28.51 -9.47 25.88
N PRO A 946 27.50 -8.88 25.19
CA PRO A 946 27.73 -8.02 24.03
C PRO A 946 28.67 -6.84 24.26
N LEU A 947 28.92 -6.47 25.52
CA LEU A 947 29.88 -5.41 25.87
C LEU A 947 31.34 -5.87 25.88
N ILE A 948 31.60 -7.18 25.87
CA ILE A 948 32.92 -7.77 26.11
C ILE A 948 33.39 -8.64 24.93
N VAL A 949 32.47 -9.31 24.23
CA VAL A 949 32.79 -10.20 23.10
C VAL A 949 32.71 -9.43 21.78
N ARG A 950 33.64 -9.68 20.85
CA ARG A 950 33.68 -9.02 19.55
C ARG A 950 32.52 -9.51 18.66
N ASN A 951 31.77 -8.57 18.08
CA ASN A 951 30.70 -8.85 17.12
C ASN A 951 31.29 -9.14 15.74
N GLU A 952 31.77 -10.38 15.52
CA GLU A 952 32.34 -10.77 14.22
C GLU A 952 31.28 -11.28 13.23
N TRP A 953 30.14 -11.77 13.75
CA TRP A 953 29.09 -12.41 12.97
C TRP A 953 27.71 -11.93 13.40
N ASP A 954 26.88 -11.57 12.43
CA ASP A 954 25.48 -11.19 12.60
C ASP A 954 24.56 -12.29 12.05
N ALA A 955 23.32 -12.36 12.55
CA ALA A 955 22.32 -13.29 12.03
C ALA A 955 21.84 -12.83 10.65
N LYS A 956 21.70 -13.77 9.70
CA LYS A 956 21.37 -13.46 8.32
C LYS A 956 19.91 -13.02 8.16
N THR A 957 19.69 -12.01 7.32
CA THR A 957 18.37 -11.43 6.98
C THR A 957 17.49 -12.30 6.06
N ASP A 958 17.97 -13.47 5.63
CA ASP A 958 17.27 -14.34 4.67
C ASP A 958 16.06 -15.07 5.28
N PRO A 959 14.98 -15.30 4.50
CA PRO A 959 13.80 -16.01 5.00
C PRO A 959 14.06 -17.51 5.22
N GLY A 960 13.96 -17.92 6.50
CA GLY A 960 13.92 -19.31 6.97
C GLY A 960 15.18 -19.75 7.71
N ILE A 961 14.99 -20.29 8.92
CA ILE A 961 16.08 -20.80 9.78
C ILE A 961 16.48 -22.21 9.35
N ALA A 962 17.78 -22.44 9.17
CA ALA A 962 18.33 -23.77 8.95
C ALA A 962 18.66 -24.44 10.30
N TYR A 963 18.06 -25.61 10.57
CA TYR A 963 18.28 -26.37 11.80
C TYR A 963 19.20 -27.57 11.54
N GLY A 964 20.31 -27.69 12.28
CA GLY A 964 21.21 -28.84 12.20
C GLY A 964 22.52 -28.58 11.43
N GLY A 965 23.55 -29.38 11.75
CA GLY A 965 24.90 -29.21 11.24
C GLY A 965 25.11 -29.74 9.81
N ASN A 966 25.85 -28.99 9.01
CA ASN A 966 26.37 -29.44 7.72
C ASN A 966 27.62 -30.32 7.93
N GLN A 967 27.46 -31.63 8.03
CA GLN A 967 28.60 -32.52 7.77
C GLN A 967 28.16 -33.89 7.26
N LYS A 968 28.72 -34.28 6.11
CA LYS A 968 28.84 -35.69 5.71
C LYS A 968 29.54 -36.43 6.86
N CYS A 969 28.84 -37.30 7.57
CA CYS A 969 29.48 -38.23 8.50
C CYS A 969 30.40 -39.16 7.70
N GLU A 970 31.71 -39.05 7.88
CA GLU A 970 32.60 -40.19 7.70
C GLU A 970 32.39 -41.18 8.86
N GLU A 971 32.55 -42.46 8.57
CA GLU A 971 31.80 -43.59 9.11
C GLU A 971 32.30 -44.16 10.46
N SER A 972 33.09 -43.41 11.26
CA SER A 972 33.93 -44.06 12.29
C SER A 972 33.93 -43.51 13.72
N ASP A 973 32.90 -42.80 14.20
CA ASP A 973 32.82 -42.40 15.63
C ASP A 973 31.72 -43.14 16.43
N PRO A 974 32.07 -44.03 17.38
CA PRO A 974 31.11 -44.81 18.15
C PRO A 974 30.40 -44.06 19.30
N HIS A 975 30.71 -42.78 19.57
CA HIS A 975 30.12 -42.06 20.70
C HIS A 975 28.79 -41.31 20.41
N ALA A 976 28.33 -41.26 19.15
CA ALA A 976 27.17 -40.46 18.74
C ALA A 976 25.77 -41.10 18.97
N ARG A 977 25.62 -42.05 19.90
CA ARG A 977 24.39 -42.88 20.02
C ARG A 977 23.32 -42.43 21.02
N PHE A 978 23.51 -41.37 21.81
CA PHE A 978 22.58 -41.11 22.94
C PHE A 978 21.45 -40.09 22.68
N PHE A 979 21.34 -39.45 21.50
CA PHE A 979 20.25 -38.48 21.24
C PHE A 979 19.60 -38.51 19.83
N THR A 980 19.92 -39.47 18.97
CA THR A 980 19.61 -39.42 17.52
C THR A 980 18.70 -40.53 16.99
N THR A 981 17.61 -40.85 17.68
CA THR A 981 16.65 -41.88 17.21
C THR A 981 15.40 -41.37 16.50
N CYS A 982 15.22 -40.05 16.29
CA CYS A 982 14.01 -39.52 15.60
C CYS A 982 14.25 -38.89 14.21
N VAL A 983 15.45 -38.93 13.62
CA VAL A 983 15.73 -38.18 12.36
C VAL A 983 16.39 -39.01 11.24
N HIS A 984 16.56 -40.32 11.39
CA HIS A 984 17.38 -41.11 10.45
C HIS A 984 16.70 -41.60 9.14
N ARG A 985 15.80 -40.82 8.53
CA ARG A 985 15.27 -41.15 7.18
C ARG A 985 15.26 -40.00 6.18
N ALA A 986 16.28 -39.14 6.22
CA ALA A 986 16.45 -38.02 5.28
C ALA A 986 17.88 -37.89 4.72
N GLY A 987 18.52 -39.01 4.36
CA GLY A 987 19.92 -39.05 3.90
C GLY A 987 20.10 -39.31 2.39
N ALA A 988 19.33 -38.66 1.51
CA ALA A 988 19.60 -38.67 0.07
C ALA A 988 20.08 -37.28 -0.40
N PRO A 989 21.06 -37.17 -1.31
CA PRO A 989 21.49 -35.90 -1.88
C PRO A 989 20.31 -35.29 -2.66
N GLY A 990 19.74 -34.20 -2.14
CA GLY A 990 18.54 -33.55 -2.68
C GLY A 990 17.33 -33.51 -1.73
N ALA A 991 17.44 -34.00 -0.48
CA ALA A 991 16.35 -33.85 0.48
C ALA A 991 16.21 -32.39 0.99
N PRO A 992 14.98 -31.84 1.09
CA PRO A 992 14.74 -30.47 1.50
C PRO A 992 15.16 -30.27 2.96
N GLN A 993 15.90 -29.18 3.22
CA GLN A 993 16.14 -28.68 4.57
C GLN A 993 14.80 -28.51 5.27
N PHE A 994 14.65 -29.07 6.48
CA PHE A 994 13.46 -28.86 7.30
C PHE A 994 13.44 -27.38 7.75
N LYS A 995 12.71 -26.52 7.01
CA LYS A 995 12.37 -25.17 7.44
C LYS A 995 11.23 -25.27 8.45
N ILE A 996 11.55 -25.20 9.74
CA ILE A 996 10.59 -25.44 10.83
C ILE A 996 9.78 -24.19 11.20
N MET A 997 10.12 -23.00 10.71
CA MET A 997 9.37 -21.76 11.00
C MET A 997 9.33 -20.80 9.80
N PRO A 998 8.29 -19.95 9.69
CA PRO A 998 8.25 -18.84 8.73
C PRO A 998 9.21 -17.68 9.09
N MET A 999 9.94 -17.81 10.20
CA MET A 999 10.81 -16.80 10.80
C MET A 999 12.26 -16.94 10.25
N GLY A 1000 12.93 -15.82 9.96
CA GLY A 1000 14.35 -15.79 9.58
C GLY A 1000 15.31 -15.97 10.78
N PRO A 1001 16.61 -16.26 10.55
CA PRO A 1001 17.62 -16.29 11.61
C PRO A 1001 17.68 -15.00 12.42
N GLU A 1002 17.62 -13.84 11.76
CA GLU A 1002 17.58 -12.52 12.39
C GLU A 1002 16.37 -12.37 13.32
N ASP A 1003 15.17 -12.65 12.82
CA ASP A 1003 13.94 -12.57 13.60
C ASP A 1003 13.99 -13.47 14.86
N TYR A 1004 14.58 -14.67 14.74
CA TYR A 1004 14.74 -15.59 15.87
C TYR A 1004 15.73 -15.07 16.91
N VAL A 1005 16.87 -14.54 16.46
CA VAL A 1005 17.88 -13.95 17.35
C VAL A 1005 17.29 -12.72 18.05
N ALA A 1006 16.61 -11.83 17.32
CA ALA A 1006 15.92 -10.67 17.89
C ALA A 1006 14.85 -11.09 18.92
N MET A 1007 14.06 -12.13 18.63
CA MET A 1007 13.09 -12.67 19.58
C MET A 1007 13.77 -13.20 20.85
N MET A 1008 14.90 -13.91 20.72
CA MET A 1008 15.67 -14.39 21.87
C MET A 1008 16.26 -13.25 22.68
N GLU A 1009 16.79 -12.21 22.03
CA GLU A 1009 17.30 -11.02 22.73
C GLU A 1009 16.20 -10.33 23.53
N ILE A 1010 15.03 -10.08 22.94
CA ILE A 1010 13.88 -9.47 23.63
C ILE A 1010 13.48 -10.30 24.85
N LEU A 1011 13.40 -11.63 24.67
CA LEU A 1011 13.00 -12.53 25.74
C LEU A 1011 14.04 -12.53 26.87
N ASN A 1012 15.34 -12.49 26.56
CA ASN A 1012 16.40 -12.36 27.55
C ASN A 1012 16.39 -10.99 28.24
N TRP A 1013 16.13 -9.90 27.52
CA TRP A 1013 15.95 -8.55 28.10
C TRP A 1013 14.80 -8.49 29.11
N ILE A 1014 13.77 -9.33 28.95
CA ILE A 1014 12.67 -9.45 29.92
C ILE A 1014 13.09 -10.33 31.10
N LEU A 1015 13.73 -11.47 30.87
CA LEU A 1015 14.03 -12.46 31.92
C LEU A 1015 15.20 -12.04 32.85
N TRP A 1016 16.23 -11.37 32.34
CA TRP A 1016 17.43 -11.02 33.11
C TRP A 1016 17.20 -9.98 34.21
N PRO A 1017 16.46 -8.87 33.99
CA PRO A 1017 16.14 -7.92 35.06
C PRO A 1017 15.37 -8.58 36.20
N ILE A 1018 14.48 -9.53 35.90
CA ILE A 1018 13.73 -10.29 36.90
C ILE A 1018 14.68 -11.16 37.73
N LEU A 1019 15.62 -11.85 37.07
CA LEU A 1019 16.64 -12.67 37.74
C LEU A 1019 17.57 -11.83 38.63
N LEU A 1020 18.05 -10.70 38.10
CA LEU A 1020 18.97 -9.81 38.79
C LEU A 1020 18.32 -9.17 40.01
N THR A 1021 17.07 -8.68 39.87
CA THR A 1021 16.31 -8.09 40.97
C THR A 1021 16.13 -9.08 42.11
N TYR A 1022 15.84 -10.35 41.78
CA TYR A 1022 15.74 -11.40 42.79
C TYR A 1022 17.09 -11.68 43.48
N TRP A 1023 18.18 -11.79 42.71
CA TRP A 1023 19.51 -12.03 43.27
C TRP A 1023 19.97 -10.90 44.18
N ILE A 1024 19.76 -9.64 43.77
CA ILE A 1024 20.06 -8.46 44.58
C ILE A 1024 19.23 -8.48 45.87
N HIS A 1025 17.93 -8.76 45.79
CA HIS A 1025 17.06 -8.81 46.96
C HIS A 1025 17.43 -9.94 47.94
N LYS A 1026 17.87 -11.10 47.42
CA LYS A 1026 18.37 -12.20 48.24
C LYS A 1026 19.72 -11.85 48.89
N ALA A 1027 20.66 -11.28 48.13
CA ALA A 1027 21.97 -10.85 48.63
C ALA A 1027 21.90 -9.70 49.63
N MET A 1028 20.82 -8.92 49.64
CA MET A 1028 20.56 -7.90 50.67
C MET A 1028 19.87 -8.46 51.94
N ARG A 1029 19.28 -9.67 51.87
CA ARG A 1029 18.61 -10.32 53.00
C ARG A 1029 19.50 -11.29 53.78
N GLU A 1030 20.47 -11.90 53.10
CA GLU A 1030 21.58 -12.64 53.69
C GLU A 1030 22.68 -11.67 54.12
#